data_AF-A0A2W4M5K7-F1
#
_entry.id   AF-A0A2W4M5K7-F1
#
_cell.length_a   1.000
_cell.length_b   1.000
_cell.length_c   1.000
_cell.angle_alpha   90.00
_cell.angle_beta   90.00
_cell.angle_gamma   90.00
#
_symmetry.space_group_name_H-M   'P 1'
#
loop_
_entity.id
_entity.type
_entity.pdbx_description
1 polymer ?
#
loop_
_entity_poly.entity_id
_entity_poly.type
_entity_poly.pdbx_seq_one_letter_code
_entity_poly.pdbx_strand_id
1 'polypeptide(L)'
;MRRFATGRPSRPFMRVLRLLLGACIVAAVLPAAALLVTGVPLAFANPTNVSGLVFRDYNDNGVQDPREPGVPGVRVTGFFGTDGSVSVLTGADGTYLLSLPVPAGTGVRVEFDVPTNGFQSGAFGANSGTTVQFVTTPAQDVNLGILRPGQYCQAAAELNLVTSCFVLGHQLTDATGQPRTDPVIIDFPYEAGRPPRFADADQPNTHALMVPAHAVGTVWGMAYQRRSNSVFAGAFLKRHTGFGPGGPGAIYRLDPSDPDGNATVWIDLNAIFGDQTAGVDPRTDTSAEAYVTDPNAFALVGKAGLGDVEMFEDDRTLYVIALGDRRLYQLPVGEDGSPPAPSAIQRFDLPTPTGPDACPHDPATPAGELNLNLRPFGLGVYDGLLYVGVICTAESTQNPADLRAYVFAFDPAAGSFLPQPALSLPLNYDRGCAELPVANCLTNAPARWRPWVRAFDEATIIPGTAANRLTGMAPQPMFTGIDFDNGDMIIGMRDRYGDQMGNQAGDLNQLPPPYYLGIIAGEVLRACQTSPTSWVIEGSPGCAVGLANNQGPLGTEFYFQDNSRYHDEISMGSLLHVPGYPETAVTASDPIFNETYDGGVRWFNSADGAQAWVYRIYNSAADPVPPPLFGKTNGLGDLEALCKSAPVEIGNRVWFDLNQDGIQGPDEPPVPGVTLRLYDEQGNLLATAVTNDRGEYYFRGGPPTGDSNPNDHIGLLPGPVGFNTRYQIRIDNPADTAPGGPLYNWFLTYTERGDSRVRDSNGRWSSQDLVVFADVVTGDAGFNNHTYDFGFIQNPTRLRLESFSATPTDAGVELYWSTSAEVDTWGFHLYRSTTGDRGDAQRITTQLIPAQGRGQGGASYSWLDTGATPGRTYYYWLQEVERNGNTNEYGPASTNQPAVTRQRFYLPFVWR
;
A
#
# COMPACT_ATOMS: atom_id res chain seq x y z
N MET A 1 33.25 62.65 32.04
CA MET A 1 32.96 63.27 33.37
C MET A 1 31.96 62.38 34.12
N ARG A 2 31.34 62.87 35.21
CA ARG A 2 30.49 62.13 36.18
C ARG A 2 29.31 61.33 35.56
N ARG A 3 28.95 60.21 36.25
CA ARG A 3 27.61 59.62 36.58
C ARG A 3 26.37 59.93 35.68
N PHE A 4 25.37 59.06 35.49
CA PHE A 4 24.79 57.96 36.32
C PHE A 4 24.08 56.86 35.45
N ALA A 5 23.89 55.67 36.05
CA ALA A 5 22.75 54.72 36.06
C ALA A 5 21.59 54.79 35.00
N THR A 6 20.88 53.71 34.59
CA THR A 6 20.95 52.23 34.85
C THR A 6 20.04 51.44 33.87
N GLY A 7 20.40 50.20 33.53
CA GLY A 7 19.53 49.23 32.83
C GLY A 7 20.18 47.84 32.69
N ARG A 8 19.39 46.75 32.68
CA ARG A 8 19.79 45.31 32.62
C ARG A 8 18.87 44.57 31.62
N PRO A 9 19.18 43.34 31.13
CA PRO A 9 20.47 42.65 30.87
C PRO A 9 20.49 42.19 29.38
N SER A 10 20.81 40.99 28.84
CA SER A 10 21.49 39.72 29.26
C SER A 10 21.93 38.90 28.02
N ARG A 11 23.23 38.59 27.86
CA ARG A 11 23.85 37.56 26.99
C ARG A 11 25.30 37.32 27.51
N PRO A 12 26.06 36.27 27.12
CA PRO A 12 25.70 34.84 27.08
C PRO A 12 26.86 33.87 27.51
N PHE A 13 26.64 32.55 27.38
CA PHE A 13 27.62 31.48 27.05
C PHE A 13 28.73 30.96 28.01
N MET A 14 29.03 29.66 27.78
CA MET A 14 30.29 28.88 27.89
C MET A 14 30.77 28.21 29.21
N ARG A 15 30.59 26.87 29.22
CA ARG A 15 31.64 25.79 29.28
C ARG A 15 32.41 25.43 30.58
N VAL A 16 32.56 24.10 30.75
CA VAL A 16 33.78 23.30 31.09
C VAL A 16 33.99 22.69 32.51
N LEU A 17 34.17 21.35 32.50
CA LEU A 17 34.91 20.40 33.38
C LEU A 17 34.56 20.09 34.87
N ARG A 18 34.19 18.79 35.04
CA ARG A 18 34.80 17.74 35.92
C ARG A 18 34.83 17.85 37.46
N LEU A 19 34.33 16.75 38.06
CA LEU A 19 34.82 16.02 39.24
C LEU A 19 34.80 16.68 40.64
N LEU A 20 34.13 15.99 41.58
CA LEU A 20 34.62 15.81 42.95
C LEU A 20 34.00 14.54 43.58
N LEU A 21 34.77 13.88 44.47
CA LEU A 21 34.30 12.81 45.35
C LEU A 21 33.82 13.41 46.68
N GLY A 22 33.00 12.69 47.45
CA GLY A 22 32.78 13.00 48.87
C GLY A 22 31.53 12.37 49.47
N ALA A 23 31.67 11.24 50.17
CA ALA A 23 30.57 10.62 50.91
C ALA A 23 30.39 11.25 52.31
N CYS A 24 29.17 11.18 52.86
CA CYS A 24 28.92 10.43 54.11
C CYS A 24 27.41 10.25 54.40
N ILE A 25 27.10 9.30 55.29
CA ILE A 25 25.74 8.82 55.60
C ILE A 25 25.50 8.91 57.11
N VAL A 26 24.28 9.31 57.51
CA VAL A 26 23.65 8.95 58.80
C VAL A 26 22.18 8.61 58.46
N ALA A 27 21.69 7.37 58.43
CA ALA A 27 21.77 6.24 59.37
C ALA A 27 20.81 6.35 60.57
N ALA A 28 19.66 5.68 60.45
CA ALA A 28 18.76 5.34 61.54
C ALA A 28 18.38 3.86 61.39
N VAL A 29 18.22 3.14 62.52
CA VAL A 29 18.15 1.67 62.58
C VAL A 29 17.11 1.27 63.64
N LEU A 30 16.36 0.18 63.40
CA LEU A 30 16.00 -0.91 64.32
C LEU A 30 15.16 -1.97 63.53
N PRO A 31 15.04 -3.24 63.99
CA PRO A 31 15.12 -4.38 63.06
C PRO A 31 13.95 -5.38 63.11
N ALA A 32 13.95 -6.32 62.16
CA ALA A 32 13.21 -7.59 62.22
C ALA A 32 14.12 -8.77 61.80
N ALA A 33 13.79 -9.98 62.26
CA ALA A 33 14.69 -11.14 62.21
C ALA A 33 14.98 -11.68 60.79
N ALA A 34 16.22 -12.12 60.56
CA ALA A 34 16.59 -12.86 59.36
C ALA A 34 16.22 -14.34 59.48
N LEU A 35 15.46 -14.85 58.51
CA LEU A 35 15.30 -16.28 58.27
C LEU A 35 16.26 -16.68 57.14
N LEU A 36 17.28 -17.50 57.43
CA LEU A 36 18.16 -18.02 56.37
C LEU A 36 17.44 -19.10 55.56
N VAL A 37 16.75 -18.68 54.50
CA VAL A 37 16.51 -19.54 53.35
C VAL A 37 17.79 -19.54 52.51
N THR A 38 18.39 -20.71 52.31
CA THR A 38 19.53 -20.87 51.39
C THR A 38 19.05 -20.76 49.95
N GLY A 39 18.92 -19.53 49.46
CA GLY A 39 18.64 -19.27 48.05
C GLY A 39 19.73 -19.90 47.19
N VAL A 40 19.34 -20.82 46.31
CA VAL A 40 20.17 -21.21 45.16
C VAL A 40 20.46 -19.93 44.39
N PRO A 41 21.71 -19.67 43.95
CA PRO A 41 21.98 -18.51 43.12
C PRO A 41 21.18 -18.64 41.84
N LEU A 42 20.21 -17.74 41.65
CA LEU A 42 19.60 -17.51 40.34
C LEU A 42 20.73 -17.09 39.40
N ALA A 43 21.08 -18.00 38.49
CA ALA A 43 22.00 -17.69 37.42
C ALA A 43 21.29 -16.69 36.50
N PHE A 44 21.57 -15.40 36.67
CA PHE A 44 21.24 -14.40 35.68
C PHE A 44 21.88 -14.84 34.36
N ALA A 45 21.06 -15.24 33.38
CA ALA A 45 21.53 -15.50 32.05
C ALA A 45 22.18 -14.22 31.50
N ASN A 46 23.31 -14.38 30.81
CA ASN A 46 23.88 -13.26 30.05
C ASN A 46 22.86 -12.89 28.96
N PRO A 47 22.33 -11.66 28.94
CA PRO A 47 21.24 -11.31 28.04
C PRO A 47 21.68 -11.45 26.59
N THR A 48 20.82 -12.06 25.78
CA THR A 48 21.03 -12.25 24.34
C THR A 48 20.15 -11.32 23.53
N ASN A 49 20.66 -10.88 22.39
CA ASN A 49 19.96 -9.93 21.54
C ASN A 49 19.21 -10.65 20.40
N VAL A 50 18.04 -10.11 20.06
CA VAL A 50 17.40 -10.26 18.75
C VAL A 50 17.32 -8.88 18.12
N SER A 51 17.67 -8.77 16.84
CA SER A 51 17.63 -7.49 16.11
C SER A 51 17.19 -7.69 14.65
N GLY A 52 16.63 -6.64 14.09
CA GLY A 52 16.24 -6.58 12.70
C GLY A 52 15.71 -5.19 12.31
N LEU A 53 14.97 -5.17 11.22
CA LEU A 53 14.43 -3.99 10.55
C LEU A 53 12.95 -4.20 10.24
N VAL A 54 12.13 -3.17 10.43
CA VAL A 54 10.85 -3.05 9.74
C VAL A 54 11.03 -2.05 8.59
N PHE A 55 10.54 -2.34 7.38
CA PHE A 55 10.72 -1.51 6.19
C PHE A 55 9.44 -1.37 5.35
N ARG A 56 9.37 -0.36 4.47
CA ARG A 56 8.34 -0.24 3.43
C ARG A 56 8.56 -1.29 2.36
N ASP A 57 7.67 -2.26 2.22
CA ASP A 57 7.70 -3.17 1.07
C ASP A 57 6.79 -2.56 -0.02
N TYR A 58 7.37 -1.94 -1.05
CA TYR A 58 6.62 -1.21 -2.08
C TYR A 58 6.12 -2.09 -3.22
N ASN A 59 6.69 -3.29 -3.38
CA ASN A 59 6.37 -4.22 -4.46
C ASN A 59 5.89 -5.60 -3.93
N ASP A 60 5.63 -5.70 -2.62
CA ASP A 60 5.12 -6.85 -1.85
C ASP A 60 5.85 -8.16 -2.12
N ASN A 61 7.19 -8.10 -2.21
CA ASN A 61 8.04 -9.24 -2.58
C ASN A 61 8.80 -9.86 -1.38
N GLY A 62 8.82 -9.20 -0.22
CA GLY A 62 9.49 -9.64 1.00
C GLY A 62 11.04 -9.58 0.97
N VAL A 63 11.63 -8.74 0.12
CA VAL A 63 13.06 -8.45 -0.04
C VAL A 63 13.23 -6.95 0.17
N GLN A 64 14.26 -6.49 0.89
CA GLN A 64 14.45 -5.05 1.07
C GLN A 64 15.21 -4.45 -0.13
N ASP A 65 14.55 -3.62 -0.91
CA ASP A 65 15.15 -2.88 -2.02
C ASP A 65 15.84 -1.56 -1.55
N PRO A 66 16.82 -1.02 -2.29
CA PRO A 66 17.61 0.15 -1.84
C PRO A 66 16.82 1.47 -1.69
N ARG A 67 15.58 1.52 -2.19
CA ARG A 67 14.65 2.67 -2.11
C ARG A 67 13.55 2.46 -1.07
N GLU A 68 13.65 1.42 -0.24
CA GLU A 68 12.65 1.05 0.76
C GLU A 68 13.06 1.51 2.17
N PRO A 69 12.46 2.60 2.69
CA PRO A 69 12.86 3.20 3.95
C PRO A 69 12.35 2.42 5.17
N GLY A 70 12.98 2.72 6.30
CA GLY A 70 12.64 2.14 7.59
C GLY A 70 11.24 2.52 8.12
N VAL A 71 10.70 1.58 8.89
CA VAL A 71 9.51 1.49 9.75
C VAL A 71 9.55 2.15 11.14
N PRO A 72 9.69 3.46 11.39
CA PRO A 72 9.72 4.00 12.75
C PRO A 72 8.44 3.79 13.57
N GLY A 73 8.62 3.60 14.89
CA GLY A 73 7.52 3.56 15.87
C GLY A 73 6.70 2.26 15.93
N VAL A 74 7.02 1.27 15.09
CA VAL A 74 6.44 -0.09 15.13
C VAL A 74 6.89 -0.77 16.43
N ARG A 75 5.97 -1.41 17.16
CA ARG A 75 6.35 -2.19 18.35
C ARG A 75 6.79 -3.58 17.93
N VAL A 76 7.92 -4.01 18.48
CA VAL A 76 8.40 -5.38 18.37
C VAL A 76 8.50 -5.98 19.76
N THR A 77 7.93 -7.17 19.97
CA THR A 77 7.88 -7.85 21.28
C THR A 77 8.44 -9.26 21.17
N GLY A 78 9.51 -9.56 21.91
CA GLY A 78 10.07 -10.90 22.04
C GLY A 78 9.54 -11.62 23.28
N PHE A 79 8.93 -12.79 23.09
CA PHE A 79 8.39 -13.67 24.13
C PHE A 79 9.29 -14.89 24.35
N PHE A 80 9.39 -15.35 25.60
CA PHE A 80 10.28 -16.45 26.01
C PHE A 80 9.78 -17.17 27.27
N GLY A 81 9.88 -18.50 27.30
CA GLY A 81 9.29 -19.31 28.36
C GLY A 81 7.76 -19.18 28.43
N THR A 82 7.20 -19.37 29.62
CA THR A 82 5.73 -19.34 29.82
C THR A 82 5.13 -17.93 29.77
N ASP A 83 5.75 -16.96 30.44
CA ASP A 83 5.17 -15.63 30.71
C ASP A 83 6.14 -14.46 30.44
N GLY A 84 7.34 -14.75 29.91
CA GLY A 84 8.39 -13.75 29.72
C GLY A 84 8.21 -12.95 28.43
N SER A 85 8.33 -11.62 28.51
CA SER A 85 8.42 -10.77 27.31
C SER A 85 9.26 -9.50 27.51
N VAL A 86 9.75 -8.95 26.40
CA VAL A 86 10.36 -7.61 26.31
C VAL A 86 9.84 -6.96 25.03
N SER A 87 9.43 -5.69 25.10
CA SER A 87 9.02 -4.89 23.94
C SER A 87 9.95 -3.70 23.72
N VAL A 88 10.19 -3.35 22.45
CA VAL A 88 10.82 -2.10 22.00
C VAL A 88 9.96 -1.44 20.92
N LEU A 89 10.32 -0.20 20.57
CA LEU A 89 9.87 0.44 19.32
C LEU A 89 11.05 0.50 18.36
N THR A 90 10.78 0.42 17.07
CA THR A 90 11.76 0.67 15.99
C THR A 90 12.25 2.12 15.97
N GLY A 91 13.52 2.30 15.59
CA GLY A 91 14.18 3.60 15.44
C GLY A 91 13.72 4.38 14.19
N ALA A 92 14.29 5.58 14.01
CA ALA A 92 13.99 6.45 12.85
C ALA A 92 14.33 5.79 11.49
N ASP A 93 15.25 4.83 11.51
CA ASP A 93 15.69 4.00 10.39
C ASP A 93 14.99 2.63 10.34
N GLY A 94 13.91 2.43 11.11
CA GLY A 94 13.18 1.17 11.23
C GLY A 94 13.88 0.07 12.03
N THR A 95 15.12 0.27 12.48
CA THR A 95 15.90 -0.78 13.16
C THR A 95 15.44 -1.00 14.61
N TYR A 96 15.63 -2.21 15.14
CA TYR A 96 15.32 -2.50 16.55
C TYR A 96 16.31 -3.48 17.20
N LEU A 97 16.35 -3.47 18.54
CA LEU A 97 17.20 -4.34 19.35
C LEU A 97 16.47 -4.80 20.63
N LEU A 98 16.03 -6.06 20.65
CA LEU A 98 15.48 -6.75 21.81
C LEU A 98 16.59 -7.38 22.64
N SER A 99 16.91 -6.81 23.81
CA SER A 99 17.83 -7.42 24.78
C SER A 99 17.07 -8.36 25.72
N LEU A 100 17.03 -9.66 25.42
CA LEU A 100 16.24 -10.66 26.13
C LEU A 100 17.03 -11.29 27.30
N PRO A 101 16.44 -11.45 28.49
CA PRO A 101 17.12 -11.98 29.69
C PRO A 101 17.23 -13.51 29.71
N VAL A 102 17.52 -14.11 28.55
CA VAL A 102 17.62 -15.57 28.32
C VAL A 102 19.03 -15.96 27.86
N PRO A 103 19.47 -17.22 28.01
CA PRO A 103 20.76 -17.66 27.49
C PRO A 103 20.71 -17.89 25.96
N ALA A 104 21.88 -17.92 25.33
CA ALA A 104 21.98 -18.31 23.92
C ALA A 104 21.56 -19.78 23.72
N GLY A 105 20.84 -20.05 22.63
CA GLY A 105 20.20 -21.33 22.35
C GLY A 105 18.73 -21.42 22.82
N THR A 106 18.17 -20.37 23.44
CA THR A 106 16.74 -20.31 23.78
C THR A 106 15.90 -19.91 22.56
N GLY A 107 14.81 -20.63 22.32
CA GLY A 107 13.78 -20.29 21.34
C GLY A 107 12.91 -19.12 21.83
N VAL A 108 12.60 -18.19 20.93
CA VAL A 108 11.80 -16.99 21.23
C VAL A 108 10.83 -16.69 20.10
N ARG A 109 9.61 -16.27 20.45
CA ARG A 109 8.59 -15.79 19.50
C ARG A 109 8.66 -14.27 19.43
N VAL A 110 8.78 -13.70 18.24
CA VAL A 110 8.83 -12.25 18.00
C VAL A 110 7.53 -11.84 17.32
N GLU A 111 6.79 -10.92 17.93
CA GLU A 111 5.54 -10.35 17.41
C GLU A 111 5.73 -8.87 17.03
N PHE A 112 5.12 -8.44 15.92
CA PHE A 112 5.17 -7.08 15.40
C PHE A 112 3.77 -6.43 15.38
N ASP A 113 3.59 -5.31 16.10
CA ASP A 113 2.33 -4.53 16.06
C ASP A 113 2.32 -3.67 14.78
N VAL A 114 1.77 -4.18 13.67
CA VAL A 114 1.63 -3.41 12.41
C VAL A 114 0.73 -2.17 12.64
N PRO A 115 1.18 -0.94 12.31
CA PRO A 115 0.41 0.28 12.55
C PRO A 115 -0.89 0.37 11.73
N THR A 116 -2.03 0.55 12.41
CA THR A 116 -3.36 0.58 11.76
C THR A 116 -3.66 1.85 10.95
N ASN A 117 -2.71 2.79 10.78
CA ASN A 117 -2.87 4.01 9.99
C ASN A 117 -2.67 3.80 8.48
N GLY A 118 -3.14 2.66 7.97
CA GLY A 118 -3.09 2.27 6.55
C GLY A 118 -2.04 1.22 6.18
N PHE A 119 -1.25 0.71 7.14
CA PHE A 119 -0.31 -0.39 6.87
C PHE A 119 -0.96 -1.76 6.98
N GLN A 120 -0.49 -2.68 6.14
CA GLN A 120 -0.72 -4.11 6.23
C GLN A 120 0.62 -4.84 6.38
N SER A 121 0.60 -6.13 6.73
CA SER A 121 1.80 -6.97 6.65
C SER A 121 2.24 -7.07 5.18
N GLY A 122 3.55 -6.96 4.92
CA GLY A 122 4.12 -7.44 3.67
C GLY A 122 4.07 -8.95 3.57
N ALA A 123 4.30 -9.47 2.36
CA ALA A 123 4.46 -10.88 2.06
C ALA A 123 5.74 -11.48 2.68
N PHE A 124 5.80 -12.80 2.73
CA PHE A 124 6.99 -13.55 3.09
C PHE A 124 8.01 -13.57 1.94
N GLY A 125 9.29 -13.32 2.27
CA GLY A 125 10.39 -13.31 1.30
C GLY A 125 11.77 -13.39 1.93
N ALA A 126 12.81 -13.12 1.13
CA ALA A 126 14.21 -13.36 1.55
C ALA A 126 14.70 -12.43 2.67
N ASN A 127 14.05 -11.28 2.89
CA ASN A 127 14.34 -10.32 3.97
C ASN A 127 13.10 -9.95 4.79
N SER A 128 11.98 -10.67 4.66
CA SER A 128 10.72 -10.43 5.36
C SER A 128 10.15 -11.74 5.88
N GLY A 129 10.09 -11.90 7.21
CA GLY A 129 9.21 -12.89 7.84
C GLY A 129 7.84 -12.28 8.12
N THR A 130 6.90 -13.09 8.61
CA THR A 130 5.55 -12.61 8.94
C THR A 130 5.52 -11.76 10.22
N THR A 131 4.34 -11.29 10.62
CA THR A 131 4.13 -10.56 11.89
C THR A 131 4.40 -11.40 13.15
N VAL A 132 4.57 -12.73 13.03
CA VAL A 132 4.92 -13.64 14.13
C VAL A 132 6.03 -14.60 13.70
N GLN A 133 7.23 -14.44 14.26
CA GLN A 133 8.44 -15.17 13.85
C GLN A 133 9.03 -15.98 15.01
N PHE A 134 9.57 -17.16 14.72
CA PHE A 134 10.19 -18.04 15.71
C PHE A 134 11.70 -18.15 15.45
N VAL A 135 12.52 -17.70 16.39
CA VAL A 135 13.98 -17.62 16.22
C VAL A 135 14.72 -18.17 17.44
N THR A 136 15.96 -18.61 17.25
CA THR A 136 16.85 -19.04 18.35
C THR A 136 17.84 -17.93 18.68
N THR A 137 18.02 -17.63 19.97
CA THR A 137 18.88 -16.53 20.43
C THR A 137 20.38 -16.85 20.40
N PRO A 138 21.27 -15.87 20.11
CA PRO A 138 20.97 -14.54 19.56
C PRO A 138 20.62 -14.62 18.07
N ALA A 139 19.75 -13.73 17.60
CA ALA A 139 19.31 -13.67 16.20
C ALA A 139 19.53 -12.27 15.60
N GLN A 140 19.74 -12.22 14.29
CA GLN A 140 19.87 -11.01 13.47
C GLN A 140 18.98 -11.17 12.23
N ASP A 141 18.75 -10.07 11.51
CA ASP A 141 17.94 -10.02 10.28
C ASP A 141 16.50 -10.55 10.47
N VAL A 142 15.98 -10.42 11.70
CA VAL A 142 14.60 -10.78 12.07
C VAL A 142 13.68 -9.63 11.66
N ASN A 143 13.40 -9.58 10.36
CA ASN A 143 12.87 -8.43 9.64
C ASN A 143 11.41 -8.62 9.21
N LEU A 144 10.72 -7.51 8.94
CA LEU A 144 9.34 -7.48 8.44
C LEU A 144 9.17 -6.35 7.41
N GLY A 145 8.72 -6.69 6.20
CA GLY A 145 8.17 -5.71 5.26
C GLY A 145 6.74 -5.32 5.65
N ILE A 146 6.35 -4.05 5.47
CA ILE A 146 4.96 -3.58 5.58
C ILE A 146 4.62 -2.61 4.44
N LEU A 147 3.42 -2.73 3.87
CA LEU A 147 2.97 -1.92 2.73
C LEU A 147 1.75 -1.06 3.05
N ARG A 148 1.55 0.02 2.27
CA ARG A 148 0.23 0.60 2.02
C ARG A 148 -0.28 0.01 0.69
N PRO A 149 -1.45 -0.64 0.62
CA PRO A 149 -1.96 -1.20 -0.64
C PRO A 149 -2.10 -0.18 -1.79
N GLY A 150 -2.41 1.08 -1.47
CA GLY A 150 -2.47 2.18 -2.45
C GLY A 150 -1.11 2.69 -2.95
N GLN A 151 0.00 2.33 -2.30
CA GLN A 151 1.37 2.67 -2.74
C GLN A 151 2.07 1.52 -3.47
N TYR A 152 1.41 0.37 -3.61
CA TYR A 152 1.98 -0.78 -4.31
C TYR A 152 2.10 -0.53 -5.81
N CYS A 153 3.18 -1.02 -6.41
CA CYS A 153 3.30 -1.18 -7.86
C CYS A 153 4.16 -2.41 -8.21
N GLN A 154 3.91 -3.02 -9.37
CA GLN A 154 4.78 -4.08 -9.91
C GLN A 154 6.16 -3.54 -10.32
N ALA A 155 7.09 -4.43 -10.67
CA ALA A 155 8.43 -4.08 -11.14
C ALA A 155 8.43 -3.34 -12.50
N ALA A 156 9.44 -2.50 -12.74
CA ALA A 156 9.50 -1.56 -13.87
C ALA A 156 9.34 -2.20 -15.26
N ALA A 157 9.82 -3.43 -15.43
CA ALA A 157 9.70 -4.19 -16.69
C ALA A 157 8.27 -4.69 -16.97
N GLU A 158 7.35 -4.58 -16.02
CA GLU A 158 5.91 -4.90 -16.14
C GLU A 158 5.01 -3.66 -15.99
N LEU A 159 5.57 -2.45 -15.93
CA LEU A 159 4.81 -1.22 -15.78
C LEU A 159 4.70 -0.47 -17.11
N ASN A 160 3.47 -0.18 -17.52
CA ASN A 160 3.18 0.82 -18.53
C ASN A 160 2.71 2.12 -17.87
N LEU A 161 3.07 3.23 -18.47
CA LEU A 161 2.52 4.56 -18.22
C LEU A 161 1.47 4.88 -19.28
N VAL A 162 0.53 5.76 -18.94
CA VAL A 162 -0.49 6.27 -19.86
C VAL A 162 -0.45 7.81 -19.86
N THR A 163 -0.65 8.43 -21.02
CA THR A 163 -0.66 9.90 -21.18
C THR A 163 -1.62 10.38 -22.25
N SER A 164 -2.06 11.63 -22.17
CA SER A 164 -2.85 12.27 -23.22
C SER A 164 -2.00 13.08 -24.21
N CYS A 165 -2.45 13.14 -25.46
CA CYS A 165 -1.79 13.81 -26.58
C CYS A 165 -2.76 14.78 -27.25
N PHE A 166 -2.32 16.00 -27.55
CA PHE A 166 -3.20 17.02 -28.13
C PHE A 166 -3.02 17.17 -29.65
N VAL A 167 -4.14 17.23 -30.35
CA VAL A 167 -4.22 17.38 -31.81
C VAL A 167 -5.07 18.58 -32.19
N LEU A 168 -4.57 19.44 -33.07
CA LEU A 168 -5.18 20.72 -33.42
C LEU A 168 -6.51 20.54 -34.16
N GLY A 169 -7.53 21.32 -33.78
CA GLY A 169 -8.83 21.43 -34.45
C GLY A 169 -10.03 20.87 -33.67
N HIS A 170 -11.13 20.69 -34.39
CA HIS A 170 -12.33 20.00 -33.90
C HIS A 170 -12.01 18.55 -33.52
N GLN A 171 -12.53 18.05 -32.40
CA GLN A 171 -12.19 16.70 -31.92
C GLN A 171 -13.22 15.63 -32.31
N LEU A 172 -14.50 15.98 -32.40
CA LEU A 172 -15.56 15.00 -32.71
C LEU A 172 -15.52 14.54 -34.18
N THR A 173 -15.10 15.42 -35.10
CA THR A 173 -14.99 15.09 -36.53
C THR A 173 -13.76 15.71 -37.18
N ASP A 174 -13.26 15.06 -38.22
CA ASP A 174 -12.23 15.57 -39.13
C ASP A 174 -12.78 16.68 -40.07
N ALA A 175 -11.92 17.14 -40.99
CA ALA A 175 -12.27 18.13 -42.01
C ALA A 175 -13.22 17.60 -43.12
N THR A 176 -13.54 16.31 -43.14
CA THR A 176 -14.53 15.70 -44.06
C THR A 176 -15.88 15.40 -43.39
N GLY A 177 -15.97 15.60 -42.08
CA GLY A 177 -17.16 15.30 -41.27
C GLY A 177 -17.27 13.84 -40.83
N GLN A 178 -16.19 13.05 -40.93
CA GLN A 178 -16.10 11.70 -40.35
C GLN A 178 -15.59 11.77 -38.90
N PRO A 179 -15.85 10.76 -38.05
CA PRO A 179 -15.29 10.70 -36.69
C PRO A 179 -13.77 10.80 -36.72
N ARG A 180 -13.18 11.65 -35.86
CA ARG A 180 -11.74 11.90 -35.86
C ARG A 180 -10.99 10.77 -35.15
N THR A 181 -10.05 10.13 -35.86
CA THR A 181 -9.33 8.93 -35.39
C THR A 181 -7.89 9.18 -34.98
N ASP A 182 -7.43 10.43 -34.88
CA ASP A 182 -6.10 10.72 -34.33
C ASP A 182 -6.04 10.27 -32.86
N PRO A 183 -4.97 9.59 -32.40
CA PRO A 183 -4.86 9.13 -31.02
C PRO A 183 -4.60 10.30 -30.06
N VAL A 184 -5.35 10.36 -28.96
CA VAL A 184 -5.28 11.41 -27.92
C VAL A 184 -5.09 10.88 -26.51
N ILE A 185 -5.14 9.56 -26.29
CA ILE A 185 -4.58 8.89 -25.12
C ILE A 185 -3.83 7.65 -25.60
N ILE A 186 -2.62 7.43 -25.09
CA ILE A 186 -1.71 6.33 -25.47
C ILE A 186 -1.02 5.75 -24.25
N ASP A 187 -0.54 4.50 -24.34
CA ASP A 187 0.33 3.87 -23.34
C ASP A 187 1.77 3.65 -23.86
N PHE A 188 2.72 3.49 -22.94
CA PHE A 188 4.10 3.10 -23.24
C PHE A 188 4.77 2.49 -21.99
N PRO A 189 5.77 1.59 -22.13
CA PRO A 189 6.48 1.04 -20.98
C PRO A 189 7.21 2.11 -20.15
N TYR A 190 7.29 1.95 -18.84
CA TYR A 190 8.08 2.84 -17.95
C TYR A 190 9.56 2.93 -18.38
N GLU A 191 10.11 1.84 -18.91
CA GLU A 191 11.49 1.78 -19.41
C GLU A 191 11.65 2.22 -20.89
N ALA A 192 10.67 2.92 -21.48
CA ALA A 192 10.80 3.49 -22.82
C ALA A 192 11.97 4.49 -22.91
N GLY A 193 12.65 4.54 -24.05
CA GLY A 193 13.79 5.44 -24.30
C GLY A 193 15.15 5.00 -23.74
N ARG A 194 15.23 3.82 -23.13
CA ARG A 194 16.43 3.30 -22.44
C ARG A 194 17.32 2.50 -23.42
N PRO A 195 18.66 2.68 -23.45
CA PRO A 195 19.52 3.30 -22.44
C PRO A 195 20.38 4.47 -22.99
N PRO A 196 21.34 4.97 -22.18
CA PRO A 196 21.26 6.27 -21.54
C PRO A 196 21.23 7.48 -22.50
N ARG A 197 20.60 8.54 -22.01
CA ARG A 197 20.47 9.87 -22.65
C ARG A 197 19.59 9.93 -23.89
N PHE A 198 20.02 9.45 -25.07
CA PHE A 198 19.30 9.72 -26.34
C PHE A 198 19.32 8.61 -27.40
N ALA A 199 19.97 7.46 -27.17
CA ALA A 199 20.22 6.49 -28.26
C ALA A 199 18.95 5.82 -28.80
N ASP A 200 18.07 5.39 -27.90
CA ASP A 200 16.86 4.64 -28.20
C ASP A 200 15.59 5.45 -27.85
N ALA A 201 15.67 6.78 -27.88
CA ALA A 201 14.62 7.71 -27.43
C ALA A 201 13.28 7.57 -28.17
N ASP A 202 13.26 6.96 -29.36
CA ASP A 202 12.05 6.65 -30.13
C ASP A 202 11.54 5.21 -29.90
N GLN A 203 11.99 4.48 -28.87
CA GLN A 203 11.66 3.07 -28.63
C GLN A 203 10.88 2.85 -27.32
N PRO A 204 9.77 2.09 -27.34
CA PRO A 204 9.10 1.52 -28.51
C PRO A 204 8.41 2.61 -29.36
N ASN A 205 8.29 2.37 -30.67
CA ASN A 205 7.61 3.28 -31.61
C ASN A 205 6.15 2.86 -31.91
N THR A 206 5.53 2.12 -30.98
CA THR A 206 4.16 1.60 -31.08
C THR A 206 3.51 1.56 -29.70
N HIS A 207 2.27 1.98 -29.61
CA HIS A 207 1.43 1.95 -28.42
C HIS A 207 0.42 0.79 -28.53
N ALA A 208 0.04 0.19 -27.41
CA ALA A 208 -0.99 -0.86 -27.36
C ALA A 208 -2.39 -0.24 -27.24
N LEU A 209 -2.51 0.79 -26.40
CA LEU A 209 -3.68 1.65 -26.25
C LEU A 209 -3.57 2.86 -27.20
N MET A 210 -4.63 3.15 -27.95
CA MET A 210 -4.76 4.33 -28.80
C MET A 210 -6.21 4.84 -28.81
N VAL A 211 -6.58 5.67 -27.82
CA VAL A 211 -7.93 6.24 -27.72
C VAL A 211 -8.10 7.37 -28.74
N PRO A 212 -9.12 7.36 -29.62
CA PRO A 212 -9.26 8.35 -30.68
C PRO A 212 -9.89 9.66 -30.21
N ALA A 213 -9.52 10.76 -30.86
CA ALA A 213 -9.97 12.13 -30.58
C ALA A 213 -11.50 12.29 -30.44
N HIS A 214 -12.31 11.57 -31.22
CA HIS A 214 -13.77 11.68 -31.13
C HIS A 214 -14.39 11.04 -29.88
N ALA A 215 -13.65 10.20 -29.14
CA ALA A 215 -14.14 9.52 -27.94
C ALA A 215 -13.99 10.37 -26.66
N VAL A 216 -12.92 11.17 -26.55
CA VAL A 216 -12.58 11.97 -25.34
C VAL A 216 -12.20 13.43 -25.62
N GLY A 217 -11.75 13.75 -26.84
CA GLY A 217 -11.21 15.05 -27.20
C GLY A 217 -10.00 15.46 -26.37
N THR A 218 -9.98 16.72 -25.91
CA THR A 218 -8.89 17.25 -25.09
C THR A 218 -9.11 16.90 -23.61
N VAL A 219 -8.16 16.19 -23.00
CA VAL A 219 -8.19 15.80 -21.57
C VAL A 219 -6.86 16.11 -20.87
N TRP A 220 -6.89 16.60 -19.63
CA TRP A 220 -5.70 16.75 -18.79
C TRP A 220 -5.62 15.64 -17.75
N GLY A 221 -6.19 15.86 -16.57
CA GLY A 221 -5.89 15.05 -15.37
C GLY A 221 -6.31 13.62 -15.54
N MET A 222 -5.44 12.71 -15.12
CA MET A 222 -5.62 11.27 -15.34
C MET A 222 -5.33 10.45 -14.08
N ALA A 223 -6.30 9.61 -13.72
CA ALA A 223 -6.20 8.71 -12.58
C ALA A 223 -6.57 7.28 -12.94
N TYR A 224 -5.96 6.30 -12.29
CA TYR A 224 -6.15 4.87 -12.55
C TYR A 224 -6.69 4.13 -11.31
N GLN A 225 -7.85 3.48 -11.48
CA GLN A 225 -8.37 2.54 -10.50
C GLN A 225 -7.86 1.13 -10.80
N ARG A 226 -7.14 0.57 -9.85
CA ARG A 226 -6.35 -0.66 -9.98
C ARG A 226 -7.24 -1.89 -10.04
N ARG A 227 -8.27 -1.98 -9.17
CA ARG A 227 -9.17 -3.15 -9.07
C ARG A 227 -10.04 -3.40 -10.31
N SER A 228 -10.32 -2.35 -11.09
CA SER A 228 -11.27 -2.37 -12.21
C SER A 228 -10.60 -2.16 -13.57
N ASN A 229 -9.27 -2.07 -13.61
CA ASN A 229 -8.46 -1.71 -14.78
C ASN A 229 -9.04 -0.48 -15.51
N SER A 230 -9.27 0.62 -14.80
CA SER A 230 -9.98 1.80 -15.34
C SER A 230 -9.13 3.06 -15.28
N VAL A 231 -8.85 3.67 -16.43
CA VAL A 231 -8.30 5.04 -16.50
C VAL A 231 -9.45 6.03 -16.62
N PHE A 232 -9.41 7.06 -15.77
CA PHE A 232 -10.32 8.20 -15.76
C PHE A 232 -9.57 9.43 -16.29
N ALA A 233 -10.18 10.18 -17.22
CA ALA A 233 -9.54 11.35 -17.83
C ALA A 233 -10.48 12.57 -17.84
N GLY A 234 -10.03 13.72 -17.31
CA GLY A 234 -10.84 14.94 -17.18
C GLY A 234 -10.75 15.88 -18.39
N ALA A 235 -11.88 16.35 -18.92
CA ALA A 235 -11.94 17.22 -20.10
C ALA A 235 -11.29 18.60 -19.86
N PHE A 236 -10.37 19.04 -20.73
CA PHE A 236 -9.50 20.22 -20.50
C PHE A 236 -9.60 21.29 -21.60
N LEU A 237 -9.60 22.58 -21.21
CA LEU A 237 -9.57 23.68 -22.17
C LEU A 237 -8.14 24.08 -22.57
N LYS A 238 -7.70 23.57 -23.72
CA LYS A 238 -6.59 24.11 -24.50
C LYS A 238 -7.13 24.98 -25.65
N ARG A 239 -6.44 26.07 -26.02
CA ARG A 239 -6.74 26.83 -27.26
C ARG A 239 -6.37 25.98 -28.48
N HIS A 240 -7.08 26.16 -29.58
CA HIS A 240 -6.92 25.41 -30.83
C HIS A 240 -7.37 23.94 -30.79
N THR A 241 -7.98 23.45 -29.71
CA THR A 241 -8.58 22.10 -29.65
C THR A 241 -10.02 22.14 -29.12
N GLY A 242 -10.89 21.25 -29.61
CA GLY A 242 -12.25 21.08 -29.07
C GLY A 242 -12.33 20.19 -27.83
N PHE A 243 -13.49 20.14 -27.19
CA PHE A 243 -13.83 19.10 -26.21
C PHE A 243 -14.35 17.82 -26.91
N GLY A 244 -14.36 16.71 -26.17
CA GLY A 244 -15.05 15.48 -26.56
C GLY A 244 -16.54 15.46 -26.18
N PRO A 245 -17.18 14.28 -26.26
CA PRO A 245 -18.58 14.08 -25.86
C PRO A 245 -18.85 14.51 -24.40
N GLY A 246 -19.94 15.25 -24.15
CA GLY A 246 -20.23 15.81 -22.82
C GLY A 246 -19.52 17.15 -22.53
N GLY A 247 -18.50 17.53 -23.30
CA GLY A 247 -17.92 18.87 -23.22
C GLY A 247 -17.06 19.11 -21.95
N PRO A 248 -16.96 20.35 -21.46
CA PRO A 248 -16.04 20.72 -20.38
C PRO A 248 -16.31 20.06 -19.02
N GLY A 249 -17.53 19.59 -18.76
CA GLY A 249 -17.89 18.93 -17.50
C GLY A 249 -17.55 17.43 -17.45
N ALA A 250 -17.12 16.84 -18.57
CA ALA A 250 -16.97 15.40 -18.71
C ALA A 250 -15.69 14.84 -18.06
N ILE A 251 -15.85 13.72 -17.36
CA ILE A 251 -14.78 12.75 -17.09
C ILE A 251 -15.09 11.51 -17.92
N TYR A 252 -14.09 11.02 -18.64
CA TYR A 252 -14.20 9.80 -19.44
C TYR A 252 -13.63 8.60 -18.68
N ARG A 253 -14.18 7.40 -18.92
CA ARG A 253 -13.59 6.12 -18.50
C ARG A 253 -13.25 5.27 -19.72
N LEU A 254 -12.08 4.65 -19.68
CA LEU A 254 -11.60 3.64 -20.62
C LEU A 254 -10.91 2.49 -19.87
N ASP A 255 -10.74 1.36 -20.54
CA ASP A 255 -9.97 0.20 -20.08
C ASP A 255 -8.65 0.16 -20.89
N PRO A 256 -7.45 0.25 -20.27
CA PRO A 256 -6.19 0.29 -21.01
C PRO A 256 -5.81 -1.07 -21.64
N SER A 257 -6.59 -2.13 -21.39
CA SER A 257 -6.45 -3.43 -22.07
C SER A 257 -7.37 -3.60 -23.28
N ASP A 258 -8.26 -2.63 -23.57
CA ASP A 258 -9.12 -2.66 -24.75
C ASP A 258 -8.32 -2.32 -26.04
N PRO A 259 -8.12 -3.28 -26.96
CA PRO A 259 -7.34 -3.05 -28.18
C PRO A 259 -8.05 -2.14 -29.20
N ASP A 260 -9.36 -1.92 -29.07
CA ASP A 260 -10.12 -0.97 -29.89
C ASP A 260 -10.10 0.46 -29.29
N GLY A 261 -9.53 0.65 -28.09
CA GLY A 261 -9.35 1.95 -27.45
C GLY A 261 -10.65 2.68 -27.10
N ASN A 262 -11.73 1.96 -26.75
CA ASN A 262 -13.02 2.59 -26.48
C ASN A 262 -12.99 3.38 -25.18
N ALA A 263 -13.51 4.61 -25.24
CA ALA A 263 -13.77 5.44 -24.06
C ALA A 263 -15.24 5.88 -24.02
N THR A 264 -15.73 6.15 -22.81
CA THR A 264 -17.12 6.57 -22.57
C THR A 264 -17.17 7.74 -21.60
N VAL A 265 -18.16 8.61 -21.73
CA VAL A 265 -18.45 9.62 -20.68
C VAL A 265 -18.91 8.88 -19.43
N TRP A 266 -18.08 8.91 -18.40
CA TRP A 266 -18.34 8.25 -17.12
C TRP A 266 -19.24 9.11 -16.25
N ILE A 267 -18.96 10.42 -16.21
CA ILE A 267 -19.83 11.41 -15.57
C ILE A 267 -19.66 12.79 -16.22
N ASP A 268 -20.68 13.64 -16.13
CA ASP A 268 -20.64 15.05 -16.53
C ASP A 268 -21.07 15.93 -15.34
N LEU A 269 -20.12 16.69 -14.81
CA LEU A 269 -20.34 17.57 -13.66
C LEU A 269 -21.18 18.81 -14.02
N ASN A 270 -21.16 19.27 -15.28
CA ASN A 270 -22.03 20.36 -15.74
C ASN A 270 -23.48 19.87 -15.88
N ALA A 271 -23.71 18.66 -16.39
CA ALA A 271 -25.07 18.08 -16.43
C ALA A 271 -25.69 17.88 -15.04
N ILE A 272 -24.87 17.67 -14.01
CA ILE A 272 -25.33 17.49 -12.62
C ILE A 272 -25.49 18.82 -11.87
N PHE A 273 -24.51 19.73 -11.97
CA PHE A 273 -24.43 20.93 -11.12
C PHE A 273 -24.58 22.26 -11.87
N GLY A 274 -24.65 22.22 -13.20
CA GLY A 274 -24.78 23.37 -14.10
C GLY A 274 -23.44 23.93 -14.60
N ASP A 275 -23.50 24.58 -15.76
CA ASP A 275 -22.37 25.07 -16.58
C ASP A 275 -21.30 25.91 -15.88
N GLN A 276 -21.58 26.48 -14.69
CA GLN A 276 -20.57 27.23 -13.93
C GLN A 276 -19.54 26.33 -13.25
N THR A 277 -19.80 25.02 -13.16
CA THR A 277 -18.91 24.03 -12.51
C THR A 277 -17.57 23.94 -13.23
N ALA A 278 -17.57 23.44 -14.48
CA ALA A 278 -16.39 23.38 -15.33
C ALA A 278 -16.34 24.52 -16.37
N GLY A 279 -17.29 25.45 -16.36
CA GLY A 279 -17.43 26.45 -17.43
C GLY A 279 -18.11 25.90 -18.68
N VAL A 280 -18.29 26.75 -19.69
CA VAL A 280 -18.85 26.40 -21.01
C VAL A 280 -17.76 26.22 -22.05
N ASP A 281 -18.04 25.50 -23.15
CA ASP A 281 -17.18 25.60 -24.35
C ASP A 281 -17.31 27.02 -24.93
N PRO A 282 -16.21 27.78 -25.05
CA PRO A 282 -16.27 29.14 -25.58
C PRO A 282 -16.49 29.21 -27.09
N ARG A 283 -16.54 28.07 -27.81
CA ARG A 283 -16.56 28.03 -29.28
C ARG A 283 -17.96 27.94 -29.85
N THR A 284 -18.34 28.97 -30.60
CA THR A 284 -19.60 29.02 -31.36
C THR A 284 -19.43 28.72 -32.85
N ASP A 285 -18.19 28.58 -33.30
CA ASP A 285 -17.80 28.18 -34.66
C ASP A 285 -16.79 27.04 -34.53
N THR A 286 -17.07 25.92 -35.20
CA THR A 286 -16.25 24.69 -35.17
C THR A 286 -15.54 24.43 -36.49
N SER A 287 -15.51 25.40 -37.40
CA SER A 287 -14.74 25.32 -38.65
C SER A 287 -13.24 25.23 -38.38
N ALA A 288 -12.50 24.61 -39.31
CA ALA A 288 -11.05 24.47 -39.19
C ALA A 288 -10.34 25.83 -39.06
N GLU A 289 -10.83 26.86 -39.75
CA GLU A 289 -10.28 28.23 -39.67
C GLU A 289 -10.53 28.86 -38.28
N ALA A 290 -11.70 28.66 -37.68
CA ALA A 290 -12.00 29.15 -36.33
C ALA A 290 -11.09 28.55 -35.25
N TYR A 291 -10.65 27.31 -35.41
CA TYR A 291 -9.65 26.70 -34.51
C TYR A 291 -8.23 27.27 -34.68
N VAL A 292 -7.88 27.91 -35.80
CA VAL A 292 -6.55 28.53 -35.98
C VAL A 292 -6.41 29.82 -35.18
N THR A 293 -7.47 30.61 -35.04
CA THR A 293 -7.46 31.88 -34.28
C THR A 293 -8.08 31.76 -32.88
N ASP A 294 -9.09 30.91 -32.71
CA ASP A 294 -9.74 30.52 -31.43
C ASP A 294 -9.74 31.63 -30.35
N PRO A 295 -10.37 32.79 -30.62
CA PRO A 295 -10.23 33.97 -29.77
C PRO A 295 -10.87 33.81 -28.39
N ASN A 296 -12.00 33.11 -28.34
CA ASN A 296 -12.81 33.02 -27.12
C ASN A 296 -12.15 32.15 -26.04
N ALA A 297 -11.33 31.16 -26.44
CA ALA A 297 -10.65 30.28 -25.50
C ALA A 297 -9.47 30.96 -24.76
N PHE A 298 -8.77 31.92 -25.38
CA PHE A 298 -7.52 32.50 -24.88
C PHE A 298 -7.61 32.99 -23.41
N ALA A 299 -8.70 33.67 -23.04
CA ALA A 299 -8.89 34.21 -21.69
C ALA A 299 -9.29 33.15 -20.64
N LEU A 300 -9.77 31.98 -21.10
CA LEU A 300 -10.40 30.93 -20.31
C LEU A 300 -9.53 29.69 -20.07
N VAL A 301 -8.39 29.56 -20.77
CA VAL A 301 -7.34 28.58 -20.43
C VAL A 301 -7.01 28.69 -18.93
N GLY A 302 -7.03 27.57 -18.21
CA GLY A 302 -6.88 27.51 -16.75
C GLY A 302 -8.09 28.01 -15.94
N LYS A 303 -9.27 28.13 -16.56
CA LYS A 303 -10.52 28.62 -15.94
C LYS A 303 -11.79 27.89 -16.43
N ALA A 304 -11.65 26.91 -17.32
CA ALA A 304 -12.73 26.07 -17.83
C ALA A 304 -12.17 24.70 -18.24
N GLY A 305 -13.05 23.70 -18.31
CA GLY A 305 -12.70 22.29 -18.17
C GLY A 305 -12.47 21.91 -16.70
N LEU A 306 -11.94 20.71 -16.54
CA LEU A 306 -11.42 20.15 -15.30
C LEU A 306 -9.90 20.38 -15.25
N GLY A 307 -9.36 20.42 -14.04
CA GLY A 307 -7.93 20.51 -13.78
C GLY A 307 -7.35 19.11 -13.72
N ASP A 308 -6.79 18.80 -12.56
CA ASP A 308 -6.26 17.48 -12.26
C ASP A 308 -7.35 16.52 -11.72
N VAL A 309 -7.11 15.22 -11.85
CA VAL A 309 -7.99 14.09 -11.52
C VAL A 309 -7.16 13.01 -10.84
N GLU A 310 -7.55 12.56 -9.66
CA GLU A 310 -6.68 11.83 -8.72
C GLU A 310 -7.39 10.61 -8.09
N MET A 311 -6.69 9.49 -7.88
CA MET A 311 -7.21 8.28 -7.22
C MET A 311 -6.62 8.13 -5.82
N PHE A 312 -7.48 8.16 -4.81
CA PHE A 312 -7.05 8.07 -3.42
C PHE A 312 -6.52 6.66 -3.02
N GLU A 313 -5.78 6.57 -1.90
CA GLU A 313 -5.17 5.31 -1.41
C GLU A 313 -6.17 4.16 -1.15
N ASP A 314 -7.48 4.44 -1.14
CA ASP A 314 -8.56 3.46 -0.94
C ASP A 314 -8.99 2.72 -2.22
N ASP A 315 -8.46 3.11 -3.39
CA ASP A 315 -8.79 2.59 -4.72
C ASP A 315 -10.31 2.66 -5.05
N ARG A 316 -11.01 3.60 -4.41
CA ARG A 316 -12.48 3.79 -4.48
C ARG A 316 -12.94 5.26 -4.46
N THR A 317 -12.07 6.22 -4.17
CA THR A 317 -12.41 7.65 -4.12
C THR A 317 -11.61 8.43 -5.16
N LEU A 318 -12.31 8.94 -6.17
CA LEU A 318 -11.75 9.86 -7.18
C LEU A 318 -11.91 11.31 -6.71
N TYR A 319 -10.87 12.12 -6.83
CA TYR A 319 -10.90 13.56 -6.63
C TYR A 319 -10.68 14.31 -7.95
N VAL A 320 -11.25 15.51 -8.07
CA VAL A 320 -11.08 16.38 -9.26
C VAL A 320 -11.22 17.84 -8.91
N ILE A 321 -10.44 18.70 -9.56
CA ILE A 321 -10.62 20.16 -9.52
C ILE A 321 -11.50 20.63 -10.68
N ALA A 322 -12.60 21.32 -10.39
CA ALA A 322 -13.42 21.99 -11.41
C ALA A 322 -12.96 23.45 -11.60
N LEU A 323 -12.49 23.82 -12.79
CA LEU A 323 -11.78 25.10 -13.00
C LEU A 323 -12.68 26.34 -13.08
N GLY A 324 -13.99 26.14 -13.32
CA GLY A 324 -15.00 27.20 -13.36
C GLY A 324 -15.34 27.73 -11.96
N ASP A 325 -15.91 26.87 -11.12
CA ASP A 325 -16.31 27.22 -9.75
C ASP A 325 -15.14 27.21 -8.76
N ARG A 326 -14.01 26.60 -9.13
CA ARG A 326 -12.74 26.53 -8.38
C ARG A 326 -12.86 25.73 -7.09
N ARG A 327 -13.57 24.60 -7.12
CA ARG A 327 -13.71 23.67 -5.99
C ARG A 327 -13.03 22.33 -6.21
N LEU A 328 -12.74 21.68 -5.08
CA LEU A 328 -12.44 20.25 -5.01
C LEU A 328 -13.76 19.46 -4.99
N TYR A 329 -13.87 18.47 -5.86
CA TYR A 329 -14.96 17.51 -5.92
C TYR A 329 -14.45 16.13 -5.48
N GLN A 330 -15.29 15.38 -4.77
CA GLN A 330 -15.03 13.99 -4.35
C GLN A 330 -16.13 13.08 -4.89
N LEU A 331 -15.73 12.04 -5.63
CA LEU A 331 -16.59 11.11 -6.34
C LEU A 331 -16.27 9.68 -5.91
N PRO A 332 -17.17 8.98 -5.20
CA PRO A 332 -17.05 7.54 -4.99
C PRO A 332 -17.09 6.78 -6.32
N VAL A 333 -16.25 5.76 -6.48
CA VAL A 333 -16.14 4.90 -7.66
C VAL A 333 -16.57 3.48 -7.28
N GLY A 334 -17.35 2.83 -8.15
CA GLY A 334 -17.67 1.41 -7.99
C GLY A 334 -16.44 0.51 -8.06
N GLU A 335 -16.51 -0.70 -7.51
CA GLU A 335 -15.40 -1.67 -7.59
C GLU A 335 -15.19 -2.22 -9.01
N ASP A 336 -16.19 -2.03 -9.87
CA ASP A 336 -16.21 -2.28 -11.32
C ASP A 336 -15.89 -1.02 -12.16
N GLY A 337 -15.52 0.09 -11.51
CA GLY A 337 -15.35 1.39 -12.17
C GLY A 337 -16.67 2.12 -12.49
N SER A 338 -17.82 1.68 -11.97
CA SER A 338 -19.10 2.36 -12.22
C SER A 338 -19.21 3.75 -11.56
N PRO A 339 -19.96 4.70 -12.15
CA PRO A 339 -20.05 6.08 -11.66
C PRO A 339 -20.98 6.22 -10.43
N PRO A 340 -20.72 7.22 -9.56
CA PRO A 340 -21.56 7.48 -8.39
C PRO A 340 -22.94 8.00 -8.77
N ALA A 341 -23.92 7.72 -7.91
CA ALA A 341 -25.18 8.47 -7.94
C ALA A 341 -24.89 9.97 -7.65
N PRO A 342 -25.50 10.94 -8.36
CA PRO A 342 -25.21 12.37 -8.19
C PRO A 342 -25.32 12.92 -6.76
N SER A 343 -26.14 12.29 -5.91
CA SER A 343 -26.30 12.65 -4.49
C SER A 343 -25.16 12.18 -3.58
N ALA A 344 -24.22 11.37 -4.07
CA ALA A 344 -23.05 10.90 -3.33
C ALA A 344 -21.79 11.77 -3.56
N ILE A 345 -21.82 12.65 -4.58
CA ILE A 345 -20.71 13.53 -4.93
C ILE A 345 -20.63 14.68 -3.91
N GLN A 346 -19.46 14.88 -3.32
CA GLN A 346 -19.21 15.96 -2.36
C GLN A 346 -18.36 17.07 -3.01
N ARG A 347 -18.45 18.29 -2.45
CA ARG A 347 -17.84 19.50 -3.01
C ARG A 347 -17.33 20.38 -1.89
N PHE A 348 -16.10 20.85 -2.00
CA PHE A 348 -15.39 21.55 -0.94
C PHE A 348 -14.84 22.89 -1.45
N ASP A 349 -15.16 23.97 -0.71
CA ASP A 349 -14.56 25.28 -0.91
C ASP A 349 -13.10 25.29 -0.44
N LEU A 350 -12.21 25.93 -1.21
CA LEU A 350 -10.79 25.99 -0.88
C LEU A 350 -10.46 27.04 0.21
N PRO A 351 -9.42 26.81 1.02
CA PRO A 351 -8.92 27.81 1.95
C PRO A 351 -8.41 29.07 1.23
N THR A 352 -8.54 30.22 1.89
CA THR A 352 -7.84 31.44 1.48
C THR A 352 -6.55 31.58 2.29
N PRO A 353 -5.37 31.77 1.68
CA PRO A 353 -4.11 31.99 2.39
C PRO A 353 -4.15 33.32 3.16
N THR A 354 -3.55 33.35 4.35
CA THR A 354 -3.62 34.49 5.28
C THR A 354 -2.23 34.90 5.80
N GLY A 355 -2.14 36.04 6.48
CA GLY A 355 -0.88 36.54 7.04
C GLY A 355 0.01 37.22 5.98
N PRO A 356 1.35 37.15 6.12
CA PRO A 356 2.28 37.83 5.21
C PRO A 356 2.32 37.21 3.79
N ASP A 357 1.85 35.97 3.66
CA ASP A 357 1.85 35.20 2.41
C ASP A 357 0.49 35.27 1.67
N ALA A 358 -0.44 36.12 2.12
CA ALA A 358 -1.78 36.22 1.55
C ALA A 358 -1.77 36.72 0.09
N CYS A 359 -2.44 35.98 -0.80
CA CYS A 359 -2.64 36.38 -2.20
C CYS A 359 -3.46 37.68 -2.27
N PRO A 360 -3.01 38.73 -2.98
CA PRO A 360 -3.77 39.97 -3.14
C PRO A 360 -5.18 39.73 -3.67
N HIS A 361 -6.14 40.50 -3.19
CA HIS A 361 -7.57 40.35 -3.51
C HIS A 361 -7.92 40.99 -4.86
N ASP A 362 -8.44 40.22 -5.82
CA ASP A 362 -9.04 40.78 -7.05
C ASP A 362 -10.32 41.56 -6.67
N PRO A 363 -10.42 42.88 -6.93
CA PRO A 363 -11.60 43.68 -6.62
C PRO A 363 -12.88 43.26 -7.35
N ALA A 364 -12.78 42.39 -8.37
CA ALA A 364 -13.93 41.78 -9.04
C ALA A 364 -14.46 40.52 -8.33
N THR A 365 -13.81 40.03 -7.27
CA THR A 365 -14.27 38.86 -6.50
C THR A 365 -15.60 39.16 -5.80
N PRO A 366 -16.66 38.35 -6.00
CA PRO A 366 -17.92 38.51 -5.27
C PRO A 366 -17.77 38.27 -3.76
N ALA A 367 -18.61 38.93 -2.96
CA ALA A 367 -18.53 38.86 -1.51
C ALA A 367 -18.89 37.46 -0.98
N GLY A 368 -17.89 36.74 -0.47
CA GLY A 368 -18.02 35.37 0.04
C GLY A 368 -17.50 34.28 -0.91
N GLU A 369 -17.01 34.64 -2.09
CA GLU A 369 -16.36 33.69 -3.02
C GLU A 369 -14.84 33.62 -2.85
N LEU A 370 -14.24 32.54 -3.35
CA LEU A 370 -12.79 32.40 -3.47
C LEU A 370 -12.23 33.46 -4.43
N ASN A 371 -11.26 34.23 -3.93
CA ASN A 371 -10.49 35.27 -4.62
C ASN A 371 -10.16 34.86 -6.07
N LEU A 372 -10.52 35.68 -7.07
CA LEU A 372 -10.37 35.33 -8.49
C LEU A 372 -8.91 35.18 -8.94
N ASN A 373 -7.96 35.74 -8.17
CA ASN A 373 -6.51 35.52 -8.35
C ASN A 373 -6.06 34.11 -7.92
N LEU A 374 -6.85 33.36 -7.12
CA LEU A 374 -6.51 31.99 -6.73
C LEU A 374 -7.03 31.00 -7.78
N ARG A 375 -6.15 30.14 -8.27
CA ARG A 375 -6.46 29.08 -9.24
C ARG A 375 -5.93 27.75 -8.73
N PRO A 376 -6.81 26.86 -8.22
CA PRO A 376 -6.44 25.46 -8.01
C PRO A 376 -6.27 24.77 -9.35
N PHE A 377 -5.45 23.73 -9.40
CA PHE A 377 -5.41 22.82 -10.53
C PHE A 377 -4.94 21.42 -10.11
N GLY A 378 -3.67 21.29 -9.71
CA GLY A 378 -3.01 20.01 -9.40
C GLY A 378 -3.49 19.35 -8.11
N LEU A 379 -3.46 18.02 -8.12
CA LEU A 379 -3.72 17.11 -7.00
C LEU A 379 -2.46 16.29 -6.69
N GLY A 380 -2.57 15.31 -5.78
CA GLY A 380 -1.48 14.46 -5.28
C GLY A 380 -1.86 13.84 -3.93
N VAL A 381 -1.48 12.58 -3.66
CA VAL A 381 -1.89 11.84 -2.45
C VAL A 381 -0.68 11.32 -1.66
N TYR A 382 -0.67 11.52 -0.34
CA TYR A 382 0.40 11.01 0.53
C TYR A 382 0.00 10.80 2.00
N ASP A 383 0.32 9.60 2.53
CA ASP A 383 0.08 9.16 3.92
C ASP A 383 -1.39 9.36 4.40
N GLY A 384 -2.35 9.13 3.51
CA GLY A 384 -3.78 9.25 3.77
C GLY A 384 -4.34 10.69 3.74
N LEU A 385 -3.57 11.66 3.20
CA LEU A 385 -4.05 13.02 2.91
C LEU A 385 -3.99 13.29 1.41
N LEU A 386 -4.93 14.13 0.93
CA LEU A 386 -4.92 14.68 -0.42
C LEU A 386 -4.29 16.08 -0.38
N TYR A 387 -3.52 16.44 -1.39
CA TYR A 387 -2.87 17.74 -1.52
C TYR A 387 -3.40 18.47 -2.76
N VAL A 388 -3.59 19.79 -2.66
CA VAL A 388 -4.13 20.62 -3.75
C VAL A 388 -3.19 21.78 -4.04
N GLY A 389 -2.67 21.83 -5.27
CA GLY A 389 -1.80 22.89 -5.79
C GLY A 389 -2.61 24.11 -6.23
N VAL A 390 -2.23 25.30 -5.76
CA VAL A 390 -2.95 26.56 -6.01
C VAL A 390 -1.98 27.69 -6.37
N ILE A 391 -2.25 28.40 -7.46
CA ILE A 391 -1.51 29.61 -7.88
C ILE A 391 -2.27 30.88 -7.48
N CYS A 392 -1.57 31.84 -6.88
CA CYS A 392 -1.92 33.26 -6.91
C CYS A 392 -1.40 33.86 -8.23
N THR A 393 -2.31 34.16 -9.16
CA THR A 393 -1.99 34.46 -10.55
C THR A 393 -1.53 35.90 -10.81
N ALA A 394 -1.62 36.77 -9.79
CA ALA A 394 -1.44 38.22 -9.92
C ALA A 394 -2.30 38.89 -11.03
N GLU A 395 -3.36 38.23 -11.53
CA GLU A 395 -4.09 38.66 -12.73
C GLU A 395 -4.67 40.08 -12.62
N SER A 396 -5.16 40.45 -11.43
CA SER A 396 -5.73 41.78 -11.18
C SER A 396 -4.72 42.86 -10.78
N THR A 397 -3.51 42.48 -10.34
CA THR A 397 -2.47 43.44 -9.94
C THR A 397 -1.42 43.68 -11.03
N GLN A 398 -1.24 42.70 -11.93
CA GLN A 398 -0.19 42.68 -12.97
C GLN A 398 1.23 42.92 -12.42
N ASN A 399 1.46 42.56 -11.16
CA ASN A 399 2.74 42.67 -10.47
C ASN A 399 3.38 41.27 -10.29
N PRO A 400 4.51 40.96 -10.94
CA PRO A 400 5.19 39.67 -10.77
C PRO A 400 5.61 39.36 -9.33
N ALA A 401 5.75 40.36 -8.46
CA ALA A 401 6.10 40.14 -7.05
C ALA A 401 4.94 39.55 -6.21
N ASP A 402 3.70 39.55 -6.75
CA ASP A 402 2.52 38.97 -6.11
C ASP A 402 2.30 37.49 -6.49
N LEU A 403 3.09 36.95 -7.44
CA LEU A 403 2.98 35.56 -7.89
C LEU A 403 3.42 34.59 -6.79
N ARG A 404 2.56 33.61 -6.49
CA ARG A 404 2.82 32.62 -5.44
C ARG A 404 2.17 31.27 -5.72
N ALA A 405 2.86 30.18 -5.38
CA ALA A 405 2.29 28.85 -5.27
C ALA A 405 1.98 28.50 -3.80
N TYR A 406 0.91 27.76 -3.58
CA TYR A 406 0.55 27.14 -2.30
C TYR A 406 0.20 25.67 -2.52
N VAL A 407 0.40 24.86 -1.48
CA VAL A 407 -0.20 23.53 -1.39
C VAL A 407 -1.09 23.49 -0.14
N PHE A 408 -2.35 23.07 -0.29
CA PHE A 408 -3.25 22.83 0.84
C PHE A 408 -3.49 21.34 1.00
N ALA A 409 -3.35 20.84 2.24
CA ALA A 409 -3.71 19.47 2.55
C ALA A 409 -5.21 19.38 2.93
N PHE A 410 -5.88 18.35 2.41
CA PHE A 410 -7.25 17.96 2.70
C PHE A 410 -7.24 16.62 3.44
N ASP A 411 -8.06 16.53 4.49
CA ASP A 411 -8.27 15.33 5.30
C ASP A 411 -9.62 14.70 4.89
N PRO A 412 -9.62 13.56 4.16
CA PRO A 412 -10.83 12.85 3.75
C PRO A 412 -11.67 12.30 4.90
N ALA A 413 -11.05 11.97 6.04
CA ALA A 413 -11.75 11.44 7.21
C ALA A 413 -12.46 12.56 8.00
N ALA A 414 -11.90 13.77 7.99
CA ALA A 414 -12.55 14.97 8.52
C ALA A 414 -13.46 15.68 7.50
N GLY A 415 -13.33 15.39 6.20
CA GLY A 415 -14.03 16.08 5.11
C GLY A 415 -13.68 17.57 5.02
N SER A 416 -12.43 17.95 5.32
CA SER A 416 -12.04 19.36 5.40
C SER A 416 -10.54 19.61 5.17
N PHE A 417 -10.20 20.84 4.78
CA PHE A 417 -8.81 21.29 4.61
C PHE A 417 -8.14 21.63 5.95
N LEU A 418 -6.83 21.36 6.04
CA LEU A 418 -6.01 21.84 7.15
C LEU A 418 -5.96 23.38 7.17
N PRO A 419 -5.88 24.02 8.35
CA PRO A 419 -6.10 25.45 8.50
C PRO A 419 -4.96 26.35 7.99
N GLN A 420 -3.86 25.78 7.51
CA GLN A 420 -2.70 26.47 6.95
C GLN A 420 -2.18 25.67 5.73
N PRO A 421 -1.58 26.32 4.72
CA PRO A 421 -0.95 25.61 3.61
C PRO A 421 0.26 24.80 4.08
N ALA A 422 0.44 23.62 3.49
CA ALA A 422 1.56 22.71 3.71
C ALA A 422 2.89 23.26 3.14
N LEU A 423 2.80 24.05 2.07
CA LEU A 423 3.89 24.77 1.41
C LEU A 423 3.40 26.12 0.87
N SER A 424 4.28 27.14 0.85
CA SER A 424 3.98 28.51 0.44
C SER A 424 5.19 29.17 -0.23
N LEU A 425 5.24 29.22 -1.57
CA LEU A 425 6.43 29.55 -2.38
C LEU A 425 6.22 30.78 -3.29
N PRO A 426 6.98 31.89 -3.12
CA PRO A 426 6.98 33.00 -4.09
C PRO A 426 7.61 32.59 -5.42
N LEU A 427 7.00 33.00 -6.54
CA LEU A 427 7.41 32.61 -7.91
C LEU A 427 8.15 33.74 -8.65
N ASN A 428 8.98 34.49 -7.93
CA ASN A 428 9.68 35.69 -8.43
C ASN A 428 11.21 35.50 -8.53
N TYR A 429 11.68 34.26 -8.53
CA TYR A 429 13.08 33.87 -8.74
C TYR A 429 13.49 33.94 -10.23
N ASP A 430 14.78 33.71 -10.50
CA ASP A 430 15.33 33.61 -11.86
C ASP A 430 15.18 32.19 -12.40
N ARG A 431 14.96 32.09 -13.71
CA ARG A 431 14.53 30.87 -14.43
C ARG A 431 15.15 30.78 -15.83
N GLY A 432 16.42 31.18 -15.96
CA GLY A 432 17.11 31.13 -17.26
C GLY A 432 16.41 31.80 -18.44
N CYS A 433 16.52 31.15 -19.59
CA CYS A 433 16.14 31.66 -20.90
C CYS A 433 15.20 30.72 -21.66
N ALA A 434 14.00 31.21 -21.95
CA ALA A 434 12.99 30.48 -22.72
C ALA A 434 13.39 30.26 -24.20
N GLU A 435 14.27 31.09 -24.79
CA GLU A 435 14.84 30.86 -26.13
C GLU A 435 16.33 31.22 -26.14
N LEU A 436 17.13 30.28 -26.64
CA LEU A 436 18.55 30.40 -26.92
C LEU A 436 18.79 30.11 -28.42
N PRO A 437 19.70 30.84 -29.09
CA PRO A 437 20.68 31.77 -28.53
C PRO A 437 20.27 33.25 -28.70
N VAL A 438 19.08 33.66 -28.20
CA VAL A 438 18.69 35.07 -28.22
C VAL A 438 19.70 35.92 -27.45
N ALA A 439 20.24 36.95 -28.11
CA ALA A 439 21.21 37.84 -27.49
C ALA A 439 20.57 38.56 -26.29
N ASN A 440 21.24 38.48 -25.12
CA ASN A 440 20.71 38.95 -23.83
C ASN A 440 19.35 38.31 -23.46
N CYS A 441 19.21 36.99 -23.61
CA CYS A 441 17.96 36.27 -23.35
C CYS A 441 17.36 36.53 -21.95
N LEU A 442 18.15 36.71 -20.89
CA LEU A 442 17.65 37.11 -19.55
C LEU A 442 16.89 38.45 -19.53
N THR A 443 16.94 39.25 -20.60
CA THR A 443 16.13 40.46 -20.81
C THR A 443 15.15 40.31 -21.97
N ASN A 444 15.55 39.66 -23.06
CA ASN A 444 14.81 39.62 -24.32
C ASN A 444 13.97 38.35 -24.54
N ALA A 445 14.27 37.27 -23.83
CA ALA A 445 13.59 35.97 -23.85
C ALA A 445 13.66 35.23 -22.48
N PRO A 446 13.35 35.88 -21.34
CA PRO A 446 13.50 35.25 -20.03
C PRO A 446 12.36 34.26 -19.75
N ALA A 447 12.67 33.13 -19.13
CA ALA A 447 11.69 32.15 -18.68
C ALA A 447 11.04 32.49 -17.31
N ARG A 448 11.37 33.66 -16.74
CA ARG A 448 10.74 34.23 -15.54
C ARG A 448 9.21 34.28 -15.64
N TRP A 449 8.54 33.78 -14.60
CA TRP A 449 7.08 33.79 -14.47
C TRP A 449 6.47 35.20 -14.53
N ARG A 450 5.28 35.29 -15.14
CA ARG A 450 4.50 36.51 -15.35
C ARG A 450 3.08 36.37 -14.78
N PRO A 451 2.45 37.48 -14.35
CA PRO A 451 1.03 37.55 -14.05
C PRO A 451 0.18 37.00 -15.19
N TRP A 452 -0.94 36.36 -14.86
CA TRP A 452 -1.86 35.85 -15.88
C TRP A 452 -2.45 37.00 -16.70
N VAL A 453 -2.59 36.80 -18.01
CA VAL A 453 -3.19 37.77 -18.93
C VAL A 453 -4.53 37.29 -19.51
N ARG A 454 -5.42 38.26 -19.78
CA ARG A 454 -6.77 38.07 -20.34
C ARG A 454 -6.84 38.32 -21.86
N ALA A 455 -5.79 38.88 -22.46
CA ALA A 455 -5.73 39.23 -23.88
C ALA A 455 -4.34 38.92 -24.44
N PHE A 456 -4.27 38.68 -25.76
CA PHE A 456 -3.01 38.53 -26.50
C PHE A 456 -2.29 39.89 -26.58
N ASP A 457 -0.97 39.87 -26.43
CA ASP A 457 -0.11 41.05 -26.46
C ASP A 457 1.03 40.82 -27.47
N GLU A 458 1.08 41.65 -28.52
CA GLU A 458 2.12 41.58 -29.55
C GLU A 458 3.54 41.84 -29.00
N ALA A 459 3.68 42.51 -27.85
CA ALA A 459 4.98 42.69 -27.18
C ALA A 459 5.52 41.39 -26.55
N THR A 460 4.73 40.31 -26.53
CA THR A 460 5.18 38.95 -26.17
C THR A 460 5.82 38.21 -27.36
N ILE A 461 5.80 38.80 -28.57
CA ILE A 461 6.36 38.22 -29.78
C ILE A 461 7.76 38.77 -30.07
N ILE A 462 8.71 37.86 -30.28
CA ILE A 462 10.07 38.16 -30.73
C ILE A 462 10.32 37.65 -32.16
N PRO A 463 11.27 38.24 -32.92
CA PRO A 463 11.73 37.67 -34.18
C PRO A 463 12.41 36.31 -33.93
N GLY A 464 11.94 35.26 -34.62
CA GLY A 464 12.48 33.92 -34.46
C GLY A 464 13.90 33.78 -35.02
N THR A 465 14.61 32.77 -34.50
CA THR A 465 15.99 32.42 -34.90
C THR A 465 16.14 31.93 -36.35
N ALA A 466 15.02 31.54 -37.00
CA ALA A 466 14.94 31.24 -38.43
C ALA A 466 14.18 32.35 -39.19
N ALA A 467 14.64 32.66 -40.41
CA ALA A 467 14.04 33.71 -41.23
C ALA A 467 12.53 33.48 -41.48
N ASN A 468 11.75 34.56 -41.33
CA ASN A 468 10.30 34.60 -41.47
C ASN A 468 9.48 33.77 -40.46
N ARG A 469 10.00 33.49 -39.26
CA ARG A 469 9.22 32.96 -38.13
C ARG A 469 9.04 34.02 -37.02
N LEU A 470 7.85 34.08 -36.44
CA LEU A 470 7.52 34.88 -35.27
C LEU A 470 7.31 33.95 -34.07
N THR A 471 7.91 34.29 -32.94
CA THR A 471 7.96 33.42 -31.76
C THR A 471 7.34 34.14 -30.56
N GLY A 472 6.34 33.54 -29.93
CA GLY A 472 5.68 34.10 -28.74
C GLY A 472 6.15 33.45 -27.44
N MET A 473 6.33 34.25 -26.39
CA MET A 473 6.58 33.77 -25.03
C MET A 473 6.08 34.75 -23.95
N ALA A 474 5.29 34.25 -23.02
CA ALA A 474 4.93 34.97 -21.79
C ALA A 474 4.62 33.99 -20.64
N PRO A 475 5.64 33.36 -20.03
CA PRO A 475 5.44 32.27 -19.10
C PRO A 475 4.52 32.61 -17.94
N GLN A 476 3.47 31.82 -17.73
CA GLN A 476 2.41 32.05 -16.73
C GLN A 476 2.16 30.76 -15.95
N PRO A 477 2.36 30.73 -14.62
CA PRO A 477 2.37 29.48 -13.88
C PRO A 477 0.96 28.88 -13.70
N MET A 478 0.83 27.58 -13.92
CA MET A 478 -0.23 26.70 -13.41
C MET A 478 0.44 25.61 -12.58
N PHE A 479 -0.06 25.31 -11.39
CA PHE A 479 0.43 24.24 -10.53
C PHE A 479 -0.31 22.95 -10.92
N THR A 480 0.32 22.07 -11.70
CA THR A 480 -0.40 21.05 -12.50
C THR A 480 -0.26 19.61 -12.04
N GLY A 481 0.61 19.29 -11.07
CA GLY A 481 0.68 17.98 -10.42
C GLY A 481 1.57 18.00 -9.17
N ILE A 482 1.31 17.08 -8.23
CA ILE A 482 2.07 16.86 -6.98
C ILE A 482 2.32 15.37 -6.80
N ASP A 483 3.57 14.97 -6.52
CA ASP A 483 3.93 13.58 -6.18
C ASP A 483 5.00 13.55 -5.06
N PHE A 484 5.44 12.39 -4.59
CA PHE A 484 6.21 12.26 -3.34
C PHE A 484 7.31 11.16 -3.36
N ASP A 485 8.58 11.56 -3.43
CA ASP A 485 9.74 10.68 -3.19
C ASP A 485 10.01 10.56 -1.68
N ASN A 486 9.62 9.42 -1.09
CA ASN A 486 9.92 9.08 0.32
C ASN A 486 9.49 10.16 1.35
N GLY A 487 8.43 10.90 1.01
CA GLY A 487 7.88 12.00 1.81
C GLY A 487 8.30 13.39 1.36
N ASP A 488 9.36 13.55 0.57
CA ASP A 488 9.67 14.81 -0.11
C ASP A 488 8.71 15.03 -1.27
N MET A 489 8.08 16.20 -1.31
CA MET A 489 7.09 16.59 -2.32
C MET A 489 7.78 17.04 -3.60
N ILE A 490 7.27 16.60 -4.74
CA ILE A 490 7.68 16.98 -6.09
C ILE A 490 6.55 17.78 -6.73
N ILE A 491 6.88 18.85 -7.45
CA ILE A 491 5.94 19.89 -7.87
C ILE A 491 6.11 20.14 -9.37
N GLY A 492 5.07 19.84 -10.15
CA GLY A 492 5.00 20.16 -11.57
C GLY A 492 4.31 21.51 -11.78
N MET A 493 4.94 22.43 -12.53
CA MET A 493 4.25 23.63 -13.00
C MET A 493 4.29 23.77 -14.52
N ARG A 494 3.11 23.93 -15.10
CA ARG A 494 2.92 24.12 -16.54
C ARG A 494 2.86 25.60 -16.89
N ASP A 495 3.46 25.97 -18.01
CA ASP A 495 3.28 27.31 -18.58
C ASP A 495 1.93 27.41 -19.31
N ARG A 496 0.98 28.12 -18.72
CA ARG A 496 -0.34 28.45 -19.30
C ARG A 496 -0.24 29.04 -20.72
N TYR A 497 0.81 29.78 -21.03
CA TYR A 497 0.96 30.42 -22.34
C TYR A 497 1.08 29.37 -23.47
N GLY A 498 1.62 28.18 -23.18
CA GLY A 498 1.63 27.05 -24.11
C GLY A 498 0.25 26.47 -24.44
N ASP A 499 -0.77 26.72 -23.61
CA ASP A 499 -2.17 26.37 -23.89
C ASP A 499 -2.99 27.56 -24.40
N GLN A 500 -2.45 28.78 -24.30
CA GLN A 500 -2.96 29.99 -24.96
C GLN A 500 -2.39 30.19 -26.38
N MET A 501 -1.46 29.34 -26.82
CA MET A 501 -0.77 29.40 -28.11
C MET A 501 -0.75 28.03 -28.80
N GLY A 502 -0.16 27.97 -29.99
CA GLY A 502 0.02 26.73 -30.75
C GLY A 502 1.28 26.72 -31.61
N ASN A 503 1.47 25.63 -32.33
CA ASN A 503 2.55 25.42 -33.29
C ASN A 503 2.12 25.90 -34.68
N GLN A 504 2.56 27.09 -35.09
CA GLN A 504 2.09 27.76 -36.31
C GLN A 504 0.59 28.08 -36.24
N ALA A 505 0.16 28.62 -35.10
CA ALA A 505 -1.21 29.07 -34.86
C ALA A 505 -1.33 30.61 -35.01
N GLY A 506 -2.57 31.13 -35.13
CA GLY A 506 -2.82 32.54 -35.40
C GLY A 506 -2.90 33.45 -34.18
N ASP A 507 -3.02 34.76 -34.42
CA ASP A 507 -3.53 35.70 -33.41
C ASP A 507 -5.05 35.53 -33.19
N LEU A 508 -5.67 36.44 -32.44
CA LEU A 508 -7.09 36.37 -32.09
C LEU A 508 -8.05 36.94 -33.16
N ASN A 509 -7.57 37.70 -34.15
CA ASN A 509 -8.41 38.63 -34.94
C ASN A 509 -8.15 38.67 -36.46
N GLN A 510 -7.05 38.11 -36.98
CA GLN A 510 -6.65 38.26 -38.39
C GLN A 510 -6.83 36.98 -39.21
N LEU A 511 -7.33 37.11 -40.44
CA LEU A 511 -7.38 36.05 -41.46
C LEU A 511 -6.94 36.62 -42.83
N PRO A 512 -5.98 35.99 -43.54
CA PRO A 512 -5.10 34.91 -43.07
C PRO A 512 -4.21 35.42 -41.91
N PRO A 513 -4.00 34.63 -40.85
CA PRO A 513 -3.29 35.11 -39.68
C PRO A 513 -1.77 35.19 -39.95
N PRO A 514 -1.05 36.09 -39.28
CA PRO A 514 0.36 35.84 -38.98
C PRO A 514 0.47 34.57 -38.13
N TYR A 515 1.34 33.64 -38.55
CA TYR A 515 1.53 32.37 -37.84
C TYR A 515 2.67 32.50 -36.81
N TYR A 516 2.37 32.12 -35.57
CA TYR A 516 3.30 32.16 -34.45
C TYR A 516 3.70 30.75 -34.00
N LEU A 517 4.94 30.63 -33.54
CA LEU A 517 5.39 29.51 -32.71
C LEU A 517 5.33 29.97 -31.25
N GLY A 518 4.50 29.32 -30.42
CA GLY A 518 4.65 29.49 -28.98
C GLY A 518 5.86 28.71 -28.46
N ILE A 519 6.44 29.22 -27.38
CA ILE A 519 7.44 28.53 -26.54
C ILE A 519 6.88 28.47 -25.12
N ILE A 520 7.18 27.40 -24.41
CA ILE A 520 6.85 27.22 -22.99
C ILE A 520 8.09 27.39 -22.11
N ALA A 521 7.85 27.73 -20.85
CA ALA A 521 8.82 27.59 -19.77
C ALA A 521 8.16 27.04 -18.51
N GLY A 522 7.96 25.72 -18.41
CA GLY A 522 7.43 25.03 -17.22
C GLY A 522 8.53 24.59 -16.26
N GLU A 523 8.18 24.14 -15.07
CA GLU A 523 9.09 23.94 -13.92
C GLU A 523 8.91 22.52 -13.35
N VAL A 524 9.96 21.99 -12.70
CA VAL A 524 9.86 20.88 -11.73
C VAL A 524 10.67 21.21 -10.48
N LEU A 525 10.04 21.21 -9.31
CA LEU A 525 10.69 21.51 -8.01
C LEU A 525 10.58 20.36 -7.02
N ARG A 526 11.55 20.25 -6.12
CA ARG A 526 11.49 19.48 -4.87
C ARG A 526 11.22 20.40 -3.69
N ALA A 527 10.32 20.00 -2.80
CA ALA A 527 10.19 20.54 -1.45
C ALA A 527 10.35 19.40 -0.44
N CYS A 528 11.26 19.54 0.52
CA CYS A 528 11.60 18.47 1.44
C CYS A 528 10.75 18.50 2.71
N GLN A 529 10.44 17.33 3.27
CA GLN A 529 9.55 17.22 4.42
C GLN A 529 10.24 17.72 5.71
N THR A 530 9.51 18.49 6.52
CA THR A 530 10.00 18.99 7.82
C THR A 530 9.15 18.56 9.01
N SER A 531 7.88 18.24 8.74
CA SER A 531 6.97 17.51 9.62
C SER A 531 5.90 16.85 8.74
N PRO A 532 5.08 15.91 9.25
CA PRO A 532 4.16 15.11 8.43
C PRO A 532 3.17 15.91 7.55
N THR A 533 2.97 17.19 7.82
CA THR A 533 2.08 18.09 7.06
C THR A 533 2.73 19.43 6.69
N SER A 534 4.07 19.53 6.66
CA SER A 534 4.75 20.77 6.24
C SER A 534 6.12 20.55 5.59
N TRP A 535 6.35 21.24 4.48
CA TRP A 535 7.53 21.13 3.61
C TRP A 535 8.25 22.47 3.46
N VAL A 536 9.54 22.42 3.12
CA VAL A 536 10.33 23.60 2.70
C VAL A 536 10.95 23.36 1.33
N ILE A 537 10.94 24.39 0.49
CA ILE A 537 11.41 24.29 -0.90
C ILE A 537 12.93 24.01 -0.97
N GLU A 538 13.40 23.40 -2.06
CA GLU A 538 14.83 23.25 -2.39
C GLU A 538 15.66 24.53 -2.16
N GLY A 539 16.94 24.34 -1.83
CA GLY A 539 17.80 25.41 -1.34
C GLY A 539 17.57 25.81 0.13
N SER A 540 16.42 25.46 0.73
CA SER A 540 16.14 25.78 2.14
C SER A 540 17.02 24.97 3.11
N PRO A 541 17.34 25.49 4.30
CA PRO A 541 18.16 24.77 5.28
C PRO A 541 17.55 23.43 5.69
N GLY A 542 18.19 22.32 5.30
CA GLY A 542 17.75 20.96 5.58
C GLY A 542 17.05 20.27 4.40
N CYS A 543 16.74 20.98 3.31
CA CYS A 543 16.33 20.38 2.05
C CYS A 543 17.54 20.16 1.13
N ALA A 544 17.34 19.37 0.07
CA ALA A 544 18.33 19.13 -0.96
C ALA A 544 18.72 20.44 -1.69
N VAL A 545 19.94 20.43 -2.22
CA VAL A 545 20.50 21.50 -3.05
C VAL A 545 21.09 20.84 -4.29
N GLY A 546 20.48 21.09 -5.45
CA GLY A 546 21.02 20.65 -6.74
C GLY A 546 22.07 21.63 -7.26
N LEU A 547 21.90 22.10 -8.49
CA LEU A 547 22.85 22.99 -9.12
C LEU A 547 22.65 24.45 -8.65
N ALA A 548 23.73 25.05 -8.13
CA ALA A 548 23.78 26.47 -7.78
C ALA A 548 24.12 27.34 -9.01
N ASN A 549 23.22 27.39 -9.98
CA ASN A 549 23.33 28.15 -11.23
C ASN A 549 22.69 29.55 -11.18
N ASN A 550 22.03 29.92 -10.07
CA ASN A 550 21.15 31.09 -9.92
C ASN A 550 19.82 30.99 -10.67
N GLN A 551 19.38 29.77 -11.01
CA GLN A 551 18.02 29.46 -11.41
C GLN A 551 17.28 28.82 -10.22
N GLY A 552 15.97 28.60 -10.35
CA GLY A 552 15.15 27.97 -9.32
C GLY A 552 15.02 28.75 -7.99
N PRO A 553 14.27 28.20 -7.02
CA PRO A 553 14.10 28.77 -5.70
C PRO A 553 15.44 29.02 -5.00
N LEU A 554 15.58 30.21 -4.38
CA LEU A 554 16.79 30.63 -3.66
C LEU A 554 18.09 30.68 -4.51
N GLY A 555 18.00 30.53 -5.83
CA GLY A 555 19.15 30.48 -6.76
C GLY A 555 19.78 29.09 -6.87
N THR A 556 19.04 28.05 -6.50
CA THR A 556 19.39 26.64 -6.63
C THR A 556 18.26 25.87 -7.28
N GLU A 557 18.63 24.90 -8.11
CA GLU A 557 17.71 24.13 -8.97
C GLU A 557 18.00 22.63 -8.77
N PHE A 558 17.05 21.85 -8.27
CA PHE A 558 17.23 20.41 -8.04
C PHE A 558 17.21 19.66 -9.37
N TYR A 559 16.19 19.86 -10.20
CA TYR A 559 15.99 19.14 -11.46
C TYR A 559 16.73 19.75 -12.66
N PHE A 560 18.00 20.14 -12.46
CA PHE A 560 18.84 21.04 -13.29
C PHE A 560 19.17 20.60 -14.74
N GLN A 561 18.51 19.58 -15.25
CA GLN A 561 18.70 19.01 -16.59
C GLN A 561 17.40 18.92 -17.37
N ASP A 562 16.47 19.82 -17.07
CA ASP A 562 15.21 20.09 -17.75
C ASP A 562 15.39 21.06 -18.93
N ASN A 563 16.63 21.27 -19.40
CA ASN A 563 16.94 22.12 -20.53
C ASN A 563 17.25 21.33 -21.83
N SER A 564 17.09 21.99 -22.96
CA SER A 564 17.61 21.57 -24.26
C SER A 564 18.75 22.50 -24.69
N ARG A 565 19.30 22.27 -25.89
CA ARG A 565 20.27 23.19 -26.50
C ARG A 565 19.70 24.59 -26.79
N TYR A 566 18.37 24.73 -26.84
CA TYR A 566 17.68 25.93 -27.30
C TYR A 566 16.73 26.56 -26.28
N HIS A 567 16.45 25.87 -25.16
CA HIS A 567 15.47 26.29 -24.16
C HIS A 567 15.93 25.80 -22.78
N ASP A 568 15.90 26.66 -21.77
CA ASP A 568 15.81 26.22 -20.37
C ASP A 568 14.33 25.94 -20.02
N GLU A 569 14.04 25.25 -18.90
CA GLU A 569 12.68 25.17 -18.33
C GLU A 569 11.64 24.46 -19.24
N ILE A 570 12.01 23.34 -19.89
CA ILE A 570 11.21 22.78 -21.01
C ILE A 570 10.00 21.92 -20.59
N SER A 571 9.76 21.81 -19.28
CA SER A 571 8.69 20.99 -18.68
C SER A 571 7.31 21.41 -19.18
N MET A 572 6.46 20.42 -19.46
CA MET A 572 5.02 20.58 -19.74
C MET A 572 4.15 20.47 -18.48
N GLY A 573 4.77 20.25 -17.31
CA GLY A 573 4.16 20.42 -15.99
C GLY A 573 3.37 19.24 -15.42
N SER A 574 3.28 18.10 -16.11
CA SER A 574 2.91 16.82 -15.49
C SER A 574 4.16 16.07 -15.04
N LEU A 575 4.05 15.34 -13.93
CA LEU A 575 5.08 14.49 -13.38
C LEU A 575 4.49 13.24 -12.73
N LEU A 576 5.32 12.22 -12.53
CA LEU A 576 4.93 10.94 -11.94
C LEU A 576 6.14 10.25 -11.29
N HIS A 577 5.99 9.78 -10.06
CA HIS A 577 7.00 9.07 -9.28
C HIS A 577 6.39 7.83 -8.61
N VAL A 578 6.71 6.66 -9.14
CA VAL A 578 6.23 5.39 -8.58
C VAL A 578 6.94 5.12 -7.23
N PRO A 579 6.22 4.86 -6.14
CA PRO A 579 6.84 4.57 -4.84
C PRO A 579 7.87 3.43 -4.92
N GLY A 580 9.04 3.63 -4.31
CA GLY A 580 10.16 2.70 -4.36
C GLY A 580 11.04 2.78 -5.62
N TYR A 581 10.69 3.58 -6.63
CA TYR A 581 11.51 3.71 -7.84
C TYR A 581 12.64 4.74 -7.69
N PRO A 582 13.70 4.70 -8.52
CA PRO A 582 14.82 5.63 -8.42
C PRO A 582 14.60 6.97 -9.14
N GLU A 583 13.62 7.06 -10.03
CA GLU A 583 13.39 8.18 -10.94
C GLU A 583 11.96 8.76 -10.86
N THR A 584 11.84 10.04 -11.25
CA THR A 584 10.58 10.76 -11.49
C THR A 584 10.46 11.05 -12.99
N ALA A 585 9.36 10.63 -13.61
CA ALA A 585 8.99 10.95 -14.99
C ALA A 585 8.34 12.35 -15.06
N VAL A 586 8.56 13.07 -16.16
CA VAL A 586 8.08 14.45 -16.38
C VAL A 586 7.76 14.65 -17.86
N THR A 587 6.59 15.20 -18.22
CA THR A 587 6.31 15.56 -19.62
C THR A 587 7.13 16.78 -20.04
N ALA A 588 7.70 16.75 -21.25
CA ALA A 588 8.70 17.71 -21.70
C ALA A 588 8.54 18.06 -23.18
N SER A 589 8.76 19.33 -23.52
CA SER A 589 9.05 19.76 -24.91
C SER A 589 10.53 19.55 -25.23
N ASP A 590 10.89 19.37 -26.50
CA ASP A 590 12.28 19.10 -26.93
C ASP A 590 13.01 18.07 -26.03
N PRO A 591 12.41 16.87 -25.78
CA PRO A 591 12.94 15.90 -24.81
C PRO A 591 14.35 15.43 -25.18
N ILE A 592 14.70 15.41 -26.47
CA ILE A 592 16.03 15.08 -26.98
C ILE A 592 16.85 16.37 -27.11
N PHE A 593 17.93 16.52 -26.33
CA PHE A 593 18.65 17.78 -26.11
C PHE A 593 19.11 18.57 -27.37
N ASN A 594 19.32 17.91 -28.52
CA ASN A 594 19.72 18.58 -29.77
C ASN A 594 18.61 18.68 -30.84
N GLU A 595 17.46 18.06 -30.61
CA GLU A 595 16.31 18.10 -31.52
C GLU A 595 15.30 19.16 -31.05
N THR A 596 14.25 19.37 -31.85
CA THR A 596 13.29 20.47 -31.64
C THR A 596 11.94 20.17 -32.27
N TYR A 597 10.88 20.74 -31.71
CA TYR A 597 9.48 20.61 -32.16
C TYR A 597 8.88 19.22 -31.87
N ASP A 598 9.48 18.51 -30.93
CA ASP A 598 9.02 17.24 -30.39
C ASP A 598 8.52 17.38 -28.94
N GLY A 599 7.75 16.38 -28.51
CA GLY A 599 7.23 16.24 -27.16
C GLY A 599 7.38 14.79 -26.67
N GLY A 600 7.58 14.63 -25.38
CA GLY A 600 7.85 13.34 -24.77
C GLY A 600 7.99 13.40 -23.26
N VAL A 601 8.75 12.46 -22.69
CA VAL A 601 8.97 12.32 -21.25
C VAL A 601 10.47 12.33 -20.96
N ARG A 602 10.88 12.99 -19.88
CA ARG A 602 12.22 12.85 -19.28
C ARG A 602 12.11 12.20 -17.92
N TRP A 603 13.04 11.31 -17.60
CA TRP A 603 13.20 10.75 -16.26
C TRP A 603 14.37 11.43 -15.57
N PHE A 604 14.13 11.89 -14.35
CA PHE A 604 15.13 12.51 -13.47
C PHE A 604 15.39 11.61 -12.28
N ASN A 605 16.64 11.41 -11.91
CA ASN A 605 16.98 10.61 -10.74
C ASN A 605 16.61 11.37 -9.46
N SER A 606 15.72 10.81 -8.63
CA SER A 606 15.16 11.54 -7.49
C SER A 606 16.15 11.68 -6.33
N ALA A 607 17.39 11.18 -6.43
CA ALA A 607 18.44 11.38 -5.42
C ALA A 607 19.37 12.57 -5.71
N ASP A 608 19.60 12.94 -6.98
CA ASP A 608 20.50 14.04 -7.36
C ASP A 608 19.93 15.03 -8.41
N GLY A 609 18.73 14.77 -8.93
CA GLY A 609 18.03 15.61 -9.90
C GLY A 609 18.59 15.58 -11.32
N ALA A 610 19.57 14.73 -11.62
CA ALA A 610 20.13 14.60 -12.97
C ALA A 610 19.20 13.83 -13.93
N GLN A 611 19.25 14.15 -15.22
CA GLN A 611 18.46 13.47 -16.25
C GLN A 611 19.03 12.07 -16.55
N ALA A 612 18.23 11.03 -16.32
CA ALA A 612 18.59 9.63 -16.50
C ALA A 612 18.42 9.17 -17.97
N TRP A 613 17.21 9.24 -18.50
CA TRP A 613 16.87 8.95 -19.91
C TRP A 613 15.66 9.77 -20.38
N VAL A 614 15.33 9.68 -21.67
CA VAL A 614 14.22 10.40 -22.31
C VAL A 614 13.51 9.50 -23.30
N TYR A 615 12.21 9.69 -23.46
CA TYR A 615 11.39 9.05 -24.49
C TYR A 615 10.67 10.13 -25.29
N ARG A 616 10.56 9.96 -26.61
CA ARG A 616 9.84 10.86 -27.52
C ARG A 616 8.53 10.22 -27.96
N ILE A 617 7.44 10.95 -27.77
CA ILE A 617 6.09 10.52 -28.14
C ILE A 617 5.70 11.05 -29.52
N TYR A 618 6.06 12.30 -29.84
CA TYR A 618 5.77 12.88 -31.15
C TYR A 618 6.87 13.81 -31.65
N ASN A 619 6.92 14.04 -32.98
CA ASN A 619 7.85 14.97 -33.62
C ASN A 619 7.14 15.78 -34.74
N SER A 620 6.86 17.06 -34.47
CA SER A 620 6.19 17.97 -35.40
C SER A 620 7.12 18.60 -36.45
N ALA A 621 8.41 18.23 -36.51
CA ALA A 621 9.33 18.69 -37.56
C ALA A 621 9.15 17.95 -38.90
N ALA A 622 8.47 16.80 -38.89
CA ALA A 622 8.16 15.99 -40.08
C ALA A 622 6.76 16.25 -40.67
N ASP A 623 5.92 17.05 -39.98
CA ASP A 623 4.51 17.25 -40.28
C ASP A 623 4.24 18.16 -41.51
N PRO A 624 3.01 18.11 -42.08
CA PRO A 624 2.52 19.14 -43.01
C PRO A 624 2.44 20.53 -42.35
N VAL A 625 2.20 21.57 -43.16
CA VAL A 625 2.08 22.96 -42.71
C VAL A 625 0.66 23.49 -42.93
N PRO A 626 -0.06 23.95 -41.89
CA PRO A 626 0.30 23.87 -40.46
C PRO A 626 0.24 22.42 -39.95
N PRO A 627 1.03 22.08 -38.90
CA PRO A 627 1.08 20.73 -38.35
C PRO A 627 -0.17 20.42 -37.49
N PRO A 628 -0.64 19.16 -37.45
CA PRO A 628 -1.72 18.75 -36.55
C PRO A 628 -1.27 18.69 -35.08
N LEU A 629 0.04 18.71 -34.81
CA LEU A 629 0.64 18.53 -33.49
C LEU A 629 1.23 19.82 -32.93
N PHE A 630 1.17 19.94 -31.60
CA PHE A 630 1.50 21.17 -30.87
C PHE A 630 3.00 21.46 -30.70
N GLY A 631 3.92 20.65 -31.23
CA GLY A 631 5.36 20.94 -31.18
C GLY A 631 5.83 21.24 -29.75
N LYS A 632 6.32 22.45 -29.50
CA LYS A 632 6.76 22.91 -28.16
C LYS A 632 5.63 23.45 -27.28
N THR A 633 4.48 23.80 -27.87
CA THR A 633 3.33 24.39 -27.15
C THR A 633 2.50 23.36 -26.40
N ASN A 634 3.07 22.78 -25.33
CA ASN A 634 2.28 22.06 -24.31
C ASN A 634 1.43 20.92 -24.92
N GLY A 635 2.00 20.10 -25.82
CA GLY A 635 1.26 19.12 -26.63
C GLY A 635 0.95 17.79 -25.96
N LEU A 636 1.53 17.53 -24.79
CA LEU A 636 1.16 16.42 -23.92
C LEU A 636 0.33 16.90 -22.73
N GLY A 637 -0.49 15.98 -22.23
CA GLY A 637 -1.25 16.08 -21.00
C GLY A 637 -0.50 15.53 -19.79
N ASP A 638 -1.22 14.69 -19.05
CA ASP A 638 -0.82 14.14 -17.77
C ASP A 638 -0.15 12.75 -17.85
N LEU A 639 0.40 12.22 -16.76
CA LEU A 639 1.12 10.94 -16.69
C LEU A 639 0.61 10.09 -15.52
N GLU A 640 0.08 8.91 -15.81
CA GLU A 640 -0.41 7.98 -14.78
C GLU A 640 0.23 6.59 -14.93
N ALA A 641 0.48 5.92 -13.80
CA ALA A 641 1.06 4.59 -13.69
C ALA A 641 -0.01 3.49 -13.66
N LEU A 642 0.07 2.52 -14.57
CA LEU A 642 -0.82 1.35 -14.58
C LEU A 642 -0.37 0.28 -13.55
N CYS A 643 -0.31 0.69 -12.28
CA CYS A 643 0.08 -0.15 -11.15
C CYS A 643 -1.04 -1.12 -10.75
N LYS A 644 -0.79 -2.42 -10.83
CA LYS A 644 -1.73 -3.49 -10.44
C LYS A 644 -2.17 -3.32 -8.98
N SER A 645 -3.31 -3.88 -8.59
CA SER A 645 -3.68 -3.97 -7.16
C SER A 645 -2.66 -4.82 -6.39
N ALA A 646 -2.34 -4.42 -5.16
CA ALA A 646 -1.48 -5.19 -4.27
C ALA A 646 -1.99 -6.64 -4.11
N PRO A 647 -1.10 -7.65 -4.12
CA PRO A 647 -1.49 -9.05 -4.05
C PRO A 647 -2.04 -9.43 -2.67
N VAL A 648 -2.39 -10.70 -2.50
CA VAL A 648 -2.74 -11.28 -1.20
C VAL A 648 -2.02 -12.63 -1.04
N GLU A 649 -1.36 -12.79 0.10
CA GLU A 649 -0.75 -14.01 0.60
C GLU A 649 -1.48 -14.48 1.87
N ILE A 650 -1.64 -15.80 2.02
CA ILE A 650 -2.26 -16.43 3.20
C ILE A 650 -1.39 -17.56 3.75
N GLY A 651 -1.29 -17.67 5.08
CA GLY A 651 -0.44 -18.64 5.79
C GLY A 651 -0.70 -18.63 7.31
N ASN A 652 0.14 -19.19 8.20
CA ASN A 652 1.49 -19.66 7.88
C ASN A 652 2.00 -20.95 8.56
N ARG A 653 1.73 -21.29 9.83
CA ARG A 653 2.57 -22.31 10.52
C ARG A 653 1.86 -23.60 10.93
N VAL A 654 2.56 -24.72 10.77
CA VAL A 654 2.22 -26.03 11.38
C VAL A 654 3.23 -26.36 12.47
N TRP A 655 2.76 -26.66 13.67
CA TRP A 655 3.62 -26.78 14.86
C TRP A 655 3.23 -27.93 15.81
N PHE A 656 4.20 -28.33 16.64
CA PHE A 656 4.00 -29.27 17.73
C PHE A 656 3.58 -28.50 18.99
N ASP A 657 2.29 -28.54 19.28
CA ASP A 657 1.73 -28.13 20.56
C ASP A 657 2.22 -29.11 21.65
N LEU A 658 3.14 -28.65 22.49
CA LEU A 658 3.80 -29.43 23.54
C LEU A 658 3.01 -29.45 24.84
N ASN A 659 2.22 -28.39 25.11
CA ASN A 659 1.55 -28.20 26.40
C ASN A 659 0.05 -28.59 26.38
N GLN A 660 -0.51 -28.78 25.18
CA GLN A 660 -1.89 -29.11 24.84
C GLN A 660 -2.90 -27.99 25.14
N ASP A 661 -2.54 -26.71 24.97
CA ASP A 661 -3.42 -25.56 25.18
C ASP A 661 -4.03 -24.95 23.89
N GLY A 662 -3.44 -25.22 22.71
CA GLY A 662 -3.86 -24.73 21.40
C GLY A 662 -3.26 -23.38 20.96
N ILE A 663 -2.22 -22.89 21.62
CA ILE A 663 -1.61 -21.56 21.42
C ILE A 663 -0.09 -21.69 21.19
N GLN A 664 0.42 -21.16 20.08
CA GLN A 664 1.83 -21.25 19.66
C GLN A 664 2.81 -20.66 20.69
N GLY A 665 3.43 -21.49 21.53
CA GLY A 665 4.43 -21.08 22.52
C GLY A 665 5.82 -20.79 21.90
N PRO A 666 6.67 -19.96 22.55
CA PRO A 666 7.99 -19.61 22.03
C PRO A 666 8.99 -20.79 22.00
N ASP A 667 8.76 -21.81 22.82
CA ASP A 667 9.56 -23.03 22.90
C ASP A 667 8.98 -24.19 22.04
N GLU A 668 7.96 -23.94 21.21
CA GLU A 668 7.21 -25.01 20.51
C GLU A 668 7.75 -25.36 19.12
N PRO A 669 8.15 -26.63 18.87
CA PRO A 669 8.79 -27.04 17.62
C PRO A 669 7.91 -26.88 16.37
N PRO A 670 8.51 -26.63 15.20
CA PRO A 670 7.83 -26.72 13.91
C PRO A 670 7.54 -28.16 13.48
N VAL A 671 6.61 -28.35 12.54
CA VAL A 671 6.39 -29.63 11.84
C VAL A 671 6.66 -29.47 10.33
N PRO A 672 7.86 -29.86 9.84
CA PRO A 672 8.22 -29.76 8.43
C PRO A 672 7.62 -30.90 7.59
N GLY A 673 7.51 -30.68 6.27
CA GLY A 673 7.10 -31.67 5.28
C GLY A 673 5.60 -31.94 5.16
N VAL A 674 4.74 -31.23 5.91
CA VAL A 674 3.28 -31.37 5.88
C VAL A 674 2.74 -30.76 4.59
N THR A 675 1.84 -31.46 3.91
CA THR A 675 1.21 -31.02 2.66
C THR A 675 -0.08 -30.26 2.96
N LEU A 676 -0.15 -29.00 2.56
CA LEU A 676 -1.35 -28.18 2.60
C LEU A 676 -1.86 -27.88 1.20
N ARG A 677 -3.18 -27.80 1.05
CA ARG A 677 -3.86 -27.56 -0.22
C ARG A 677 -4.91 -26.47 -0.09
N LEU A 678 -4.92 -25.52 -1.02
CA LEU A 678 -5.91 -24.46 -1.07
C LEU A 678 -7.04 -24.81 -2.05
N TYR A 679 -8.28 -24.75 -1.57
CA TYR A 679 -9.50 -25.01 -2.33
C TYR A 679 -10.38 -23.76 -2.45
N ASP A 680 -11.07 -23.61 -3.59
CA ASP A 680 -12.16 -22.63 -3.73
C ASP A 680 -13.45 -23.09 -3.00
N GLU A 681 -14.46 -22.20 -2.96
CA GLU A 681 -15.78 -22.50 -2.38
C GLU A 681 -16.55 -23.61 -3.14
N GLN A 682 -16.15 -23.93 -4.38
CA GLN A 682 -16.71 -25.01 -5.19
C GLN A 682 -16.00 -26.35 -4.96
N GLY A 683 -14.88 -26.37 -4.23
CA GLY A 683 -14.10 -27.55 -3.91
C GLY A 683 -13.05 -27.93 -4.96
N ASN A 684 -12.69 -27.04 -5.89
CA ASN A 684 -11.57 -27.26 -6.82
C ASN A 684 -10.23 -26.95 -6.12
N LEU A 685 -9.20 -27.74 -6.42
CA LEU A 685 -7.84 -27.50 -5.93
C LEU A 685 -7.17 -26.38 -6.75
N LEU A 686 -6.70 -25.33 -6.07
CA LEU A 686 -6.04 -24.18 -6.69
C LEU A 686 -4.50 -24.23 -6.58
N ALA A 687 -3.99 -24.61 -5.41
CA ALA A 687 -2.55 -24.60 -5.10
C ALA A 687 -2.20 -25.65 -4.03
N THR A 688 -0.92 -26.04 -3.95
CA THR A 688 -0.38 -26.97 -2.94
C THR A 688 0.93 -26.40 -2.40
N ALA A 689 1.12 -26.44 -1.08
CA ALA A 689 2.33 -26.02 -0.39
C ALA A 689 2.79 -27.14 0.57
N VAL A 690 4.08 -27.22 0.86
CA VAL A 690 4.68 -28.20 1.76
C VAL A 690 5.52 -27.48 2.80
N THR A 691 5.29 -27.73 4.09
CA THR A 691 5.92 -26.93 5.16
C THR A 691 7.45 -27.02 5.17
N ASN A 692 8.11 -25.87 5.30
CA ASN A 692 9.57 -25.79 5.38
C ASN A 692 10.10 -26.24 6.77
N ASP A 693 11.42 -26.17 6.99
CA ASP A 693 12.09 -26.54 8.26
C ASP A 693 11.60 -25.74 9.50
N ARG A 694 10.90 -24.61 9.30
CA ARG A 694 10.27 -23.79 10.34
C ARG A 694 8.76 -24.05 10.51
N GLY A 695 8.22 -25.01 9.75
CA GLY A 695 6.80 -25.36 9.73
C GLY A 695 5.96 -24.38 8.92
N GLU A 696 6.58 -23.45 8.19
CA GLU A 696 5.89 -22.37 7.47
C GLU A 696 5.42 -22.86 6.09
N TYR A 697 4.24 -22.39 5.66
CA TYR A 697 3.65 -22.53 4.33
C TYR A 697 2.91 -21.23 3.96
N TYR A 698 2.77 -20.96 2.67
CA TYR A 698 2.10 -19.78 2.15
C TYR A 698 1.36 -20.12 0.85
N PHE A 699 0.26 -19.44 0.57
CA PHE A 699 -0.40 -19.43 -0.74
C PHE A 699 -0.51 -18.00 -1.26
N ARG A 700 -0.12 -17.77 -2.51
CA ARG A 700 -0.18 -16.43 -3.14
C ARG A 700 -0.39 -16.50 -4.64
N GLY A 701 -0.64 -15.34 -5.24
CA GLY A 701 -0.84 -15.22 -6.68
C GLY A 701 0.38 -15.68 -7.48
N GLY A 702 0.14 -16.41 -8.56
CA GLY A 702 1.18 -16.96 -9.45
C GLY A 702 0.88 -16.75 -10.94
N PRO A 703 1.81 -17.15 -11.82
CA PRO A 703 1.62 -17.02 -13.26
C PRO A 703 0.47 -17.93 -13.75
N PRO A 704 -0.23 -17.58 -14.86
CA PRO A 704 -1.31 -18.40 -15.41
C PRO A 704 -0.91 -19.84 -15.82
N THR A 705 0.39 -20.13 -15.91
CA THR A 705 0.93 -21.48 -16.10
C THR A 705 0.82 -22.39 -14.87
N GLY A 706 0.47 -21.83 -13.71
CA GLY A 706 0.45 -22.52 -12.42
C GLY A 706 1.84 -22.67 -11.80
N ASP A 707 1.87 -23.39 -10.68
CA ASP A 707 3.05 -23.60 -9.86
C ASP A 707 4.15 -24.43 -10.55
N SER A 708 5.39 -23.95 -10.45
CA SER A 708 6.58 -24.63 -10.99
C SER A 708 7.31 -25.51 -9.96
N ASN A 709 7.04 -25.34 -8.66
CA ASN A 709 7.63 -26.11 -7.59
C ASN A 709 6.64 -26.42 -6.44
N PRO A 710 5.53 -27.15 -6.69
CA PRO A 710 4.47 -27.45 -5.72
C PRO A 710 4.88 -28.44 -4.61
N ASN A 711 6.17 -28.52 -4.29
CA ASN A 711 6.76 -29.29 -3.19
C ASN A 711 7.63 -28.40 -2.27
N ASP A 712 7.65 -27.08 -2.48
CA ASP A 712 8.13 -26.12 -1.48
C ASP A 712 6.96 -25.44 -0.75
N HIS A 713 7.28 -24.43 0.06
CA HIS A 713 6.37 -23.79 1.00
C HIS A 713 5.55 -22.64 0.39
N ILE A 714 5.70 -22.34 -0.90
CA ILE A 714 5.00 -21.25 -1.60
C ILE A 714 4.05 -21.83 -2.66
N GLY A 715 2.83 -22.20 -2.26
CA GLY A 715 1.83 -22.73 -3.19
C GLY A 715 1.26 -21.65 -4.10
N LEU A 716 1.63 -21.67 -5.38
CA LEU A 716 1.23 -20.64 -6.35
C LEU A 716 -0.11 -20.95 -7.01
N LEU A 717 -1.05 -19.99 -6.94
CA LEU A 717 -2.32 -20.05 -7.67
C LEU A 717 -2.11 -19.70 -9.16
N PRO A 718 -2.92 -20.25 -10.09
CA PRO A 718 -2.92 -19.84 -11.49
C PRO A 718 -3.67 -18.50 -11.66
N GLY A 719 -2.99 -17.38 -11.36
CA GLY A 719 -3.58 -16.05 -11.23
C GLY A 719 -3.55 -15.53 -9.78
N PRO A 720 -4.14 -14.35 -9.50
CA PRO A 720 -4.13 -13.75 -8.17
C PRO A 720 -5.01 -14.50 -7.16
N VAL A 721 -4.68 -14.37 -5.88
CA VAL A 721 -5.63 -14.65 -4.79
C VAL A 721 -6.72 -13.56 -4.82
N GLY A 722 -7.98 -13.96 -4.84
CA GLY A 722 -9.12 -13.04 -4.94
C GLY A 722 -9.36 -12.28 -3.65
N PHE A 723 -9.74 -11.00 -3.76
CA PHE A 723 -10.11 -10.15 -2.63
C PHE A 723 -11.49 -10.53 -2.08
N ASN A 724 -11.70 -10.37 -0.77
CA ASN A 724 -12.97 -10.65 -0.06
C ASN A 724 -13.57 -12.04 -0.34
N THR A 725 -12.72 -13.02 -0.69
CA THR A 725 -13.09 -14.30 -1.29
C THR A 725 -12.96 -15.44 -0.27
N ARG A 726 -13.81 -16.46 -0.40
CA ARG A 726 -13.82 -17.65 0.45
C ARG A 726 -12.95 -18.75 -0.14
N TYR A 727 -12.07 -19.29 0.70
CA TYR A 727 -11.24 -20.46 0.39
C TYR A 727 -11.25 -21.44 1.57
N GLN A 728 -10.71 -22.64 1.36
CA GLN A 728 -10.46 -23.59 2.44
C GLN A 728 -9.06 -24.20 2.29
N ILE A 729 -8.25 -24.08 3.34
CA ILE A 729 -6.96 -24.75 3.42
C ILE A 729 -7.20 -26.14 4.02
N ARG A 730 -6.65 -27.19 3.41
CA ARG A 730 -6.79 -28.58 3.87
C ARG A 730 -5.44 -29.26 4.04
N ILE A 731 -5.35 -30.13 5.04
CA ILE A 731 -4.34 -31.18 5.16
C ILE A 731 -5.05 -32.49 4.84
N ASP A 732 -4.98 -32.89 3.57
CA ASP A 732 -5.71 -34.02 3.00
C ASP A 732 -4.85 -34.95 2.13
N ASN A 733 -3.52 -34.83 2.20
CA ASN A 733 -2.60 -35.78 1.57
C ASN A 733 -2.49 -37.07 2.42
N PRO A 734 -2.92 -38.25 1.92
CA PRO A 734 -2.84 -39.48 2.70
C PRO A 734 -1.41 -39.93 3.01
N ALA A 735 -0.41 -39.42 2.29
CA ALA A 735 0.99 -39.69 2.59
C ALA A 735 1.44 -39.09 3.93
N ASP A 736 0.85 -37.96 4.34
CA ASP A 736 1.28 -37.22 5.54
C ASP A 736 1.00 -38.00 6.83
N THR A 737 -0.11 -38.73 6.85
CA THR A 737 -0.57 -39.55 8.00
C THR A 737 -0.24 -41.04 7.84
N ALA A 738 0.36 -41.45 6.72
CA ALA A 738 0.83 -42.82 6.51
C ALA A 738 2.12 -43.12 7.33
N PRO A 739 2.46 -44.40 7.58
CA PRO A 739 3.68 -44.77 8.30
C PRO A 739 4.95 -44.20 7.64
N GLY A 740 5.61 -43.26 8.31
CA GLY A 740 6.79 -42.54 7.81
C GLY A 740 6.50 -41.12 7.27
N GLY A 741 5.23 -40.71 7.19
CA GLY A 741 4.85 -39.32 6.92
C GLY A 741 4.99 -38.40 8.15
N PRO A 742 5.06 -37.08 7.94
CA PRO A 742 5.27 -36.08 8.99
C PRO A 742 4.25 -36.14 10.14
N LEU A 743 2.97 -36.43 9.84
CA LEU A 743 1.85 -36.46 10.79
C LEU A 743 1.48 -37.88 11.24
N TYR A 744 2.36 -38.88 11.06
CA TYR A 744 2.10 -40.25 11.49
C TYR A 744 1.96 -40.38 13.02
N ASN A 745 0.76 -40.76 13.50
CA ASN A 745 0.33 -40.78 14.91
C ASN A 745 0.29 -39.41 15.61
N TRP A 746 0.16 -38.31 14.86
CA TRP A 746 -0.16 -37.00 15.41
C TRP A 746 -1.68 -36.76 15.40
N PHE A 747 -2.15 -35.86 16.26
CA PHE A 747 -3.57 -35.49 16.37
C PHE A 747 -3.71 -33.97 16.42
N LEU A 748 -4.76 -33.44 15.81
CA LEU A 748 -5.08 -32.01 15.83
C LEU A 748 -5.29 -31.52 17.29
N THR A 749 -4.70 -30.38 17.64
CA THR A 749 -4.89 -29.75 18.97
C THR A 749 -6.22 -28.98 19.08
N TYR A 750 -6.45 -28.28 20.19
CA TYR A 750 -7.60 -27.42 20.38
C TYR A 750 -7.60 -26.21 19.42
N THR A 751 -8.67 -26.08 18.62
CA THR A 751 -8.96 -24.92 17.77
C THR A 751 -9.34 -23.67 18.60
N GLU A 752 -8.96 -22.49 18.13
CA GLU A 752 -9.50 -21.17 18.54
C GLU A 752 -9.52 -20.95 20.07
N ARG A 753 -8.34 -21.05 20.69
CA ARG A 753 -8.14 -21.01 22.16
C ARG A 753 -7.51 -19.74 22.70
N GLY A 754 -6.86 -18.93 21.85
CA GLY A 754 -6.12 -17.75 22.27
C GLY A 754 -6.98 -16.48 22.30
N ASP A 755 -6.57 -15.50 23.11
CA ASP A 755 -7.16 -14.15 23.05
C ASP A 755 -6.82 -13.37 21.75
N SER A 756 -6.02 -13.95 20.86
CA SER A 756 -5.62 -13.36 19.58
C SER A 756 -5.40 -14.44 18.53
N ARG A 757 -5.85 -14.18 17.29
CA ARG A 757 -5.80 -15.12 16.17
C ARG A 757 -4.41 -15.34 15.59
N VAL A 758 -3.45 -14.46 15.87
CA VAL A 758 -2.06 -14.53 15.37
C VAL A 758 -1.23 -15.69 15.94
N ARG A 759 -1.84 -16.56 16.76
CA ARG A 759 -1.12 -17.58 17.54
C ARG A 759 -1.97 -18.77 17.99
N ASP A 760 -3.21 -18.92 17.55
CA ASP A 760 -4.06 -20.05 17.96
C ASP A 760 -4.40 -20.99 16.78
N SER A 761 -4.73 -22.25 17.07
CA SER A 761 -4.94 -23.23 16.00
C SER A 761 -6.23 -22.95 15.23
N ASN A 762 -6.16 -22.81 13.91
CA ASN A 762 -7.30 -22.67 13.01
C ASN A 762 -7.86 -24.02 12.56
N GLY A 763 -7.05 -25.09 12.66
CA GLY A 763 -7.40 -26.41 12.19
C GLY A 763 -8.65 -26.98 12.84
N ARG A 764 -9.56 -27.51 12.01
CA ARG A 764 -10.83 -28.17 12.36
C ARG A 764 -10.87 -29.54 11.70
N TRP A 765 -11.55 -30.51 12.30
CA TRP A 765 -11.68 -31.87 11.76
C TRP A 765 -13.04 -32.07 11.08
N SER A 766 -13.05 -32.45 9.79
CA SER A 766 -14.27 -32.94 9.14
C SER A 766 -14.43 -34.44 9.38
N SER A 767 -15.49 -34.82 10.08
CA SER A 767 -15.89 -36.23 10.22
C SER A 767 -16.63 -36.79 9.01
N GLN A 768 -16.94 -35.95 8.01
CA GLN A 768 -17.58 -36.36 6.76
C GLN A 768 -16.53 -36.68 5.68
N ASP A 769 -15.53 -35.80 5.55
CA ASP A 769 -14.49 -35.89 4.51
C ASP A 769 -13.20 -36.55 5.01
N LEU A 770 -13.05 -36.68 6.34
CA LEU A 770 -11.88 -37.25 7.05
C LEU A 770 -10.59 -36.44 6.84
N VAL A 771 -10.71 -35.11 6.79
CA VAL A 771 -9.59 -34.16 6.61
C VAL A 771 -9.50 -33.17 7.77
N VAL A 772 -8.30 -32.60 7.97
CA VAL A 772 -8.13 -31.37 8.74
C VAL A 772 -8.24 -30.18 7.79
N PHE A 773 -8.96 -29.12 8.18
CA PHE A 773 -9.18 -27.94 7.35
C PHE A 773 -9.23 -26.64 8.17
N ALA A 774 -9.04 -25.50 7.51
CA ALA A 774 -9.34 -24.18 8.04
C ALA A 774 -10.09 -23.36 6.98
N ASP A 775 -11.15 -22.66 7.40
CA ASP A 775 -11.95 -21.80 6.52
C ASP A 775 -11.29 -20.42 6.41
N VAL A 776 -11.02 -19.97 5.18
CA VAL A 776 -10.33 -18.72 4.86
C VAL A 776 -11.32 -17.70 4.30
N VAL A 777 -11.14 -16.44 4.70
CA VAL A 777 -11.75 -15.29 4.04
C VAL A 777 -10.65 -14.25 3.87
N THR A 778 -10.31 -13.93 2.62
CA THR A 778 -9.30 -12.91 2.30
C THR A 778 -9.85 -11.50 2.53
N GLY A 779 -8.97 -10.52 2.71
CA GLY A 779 -9.36 -9.11 2.80
C GLY A 779 -9.40 -8.41 1.44
N ASP A 780 -9.26 -7.09 1.46
CA ASP A 780 -9.05 -6.27 0.26
C ASP A 780 -7.64 -6.50 -0.35
N ALA A 781 -7.30 -5.77 -1.41
CA ALA A 781 -5.94 -5.76 -1.97
C ALA A 781 -4.87 -5.47 -0.90
N GLY A 782 -3.74 -6.18 -0.94
CA GLY A 782 -2.63 -6.05 0.01
C GLY A 782 -2.93 -6.55 1.43
N PHE A 783 -4.07 -7.22 1.67
CA PHE A 783 -4.41 -7.77 2.99
C PHE A 783 -3.80 -9.17 3.20
N ASN A 784 -2.46 -9.21 3.31
CA ASN A 784 -1.72 -10.42 3.63
C ASN A 784 -2.09 -10.94 5.03
N ASN A 785 -2.46 -12.22 5.13
CA ASN A 785 -3.02 -12.80 6.34
C ASN A 785 -2.30 -14.10 6.74
N HIS A 786 -1.35 -13.95 7.66
CA HIS A 786 -0.54 -15.04 8.22
C HIS A 786 -1.09 -15.59 9.55
N THR A 787 -2.42 -15.69 9.72
CA THR A 787 -3.08 -16.21 10.94
C THR A 787 -3.92 -17.47 10.69
N TYR A 788 -3.43 -18.36 9.83
CA TYR A 788 -4.00 -19.68 9.53
C TYR A 788 -3.03 -20.79 9.91
N ASP A 789 -3.04 -21.15 11.18
CA ASP A 789 -2.08 -22.08 11.77
C ASP A 789 -2.71 -23.43 12.12
N PHE A 790 -1.90 -24.49 12.18
CA PHE A 790 -2.35 -25.84 12.51
C PHE A 790 -1.46 -26.47 13.59
N GLY A 791 -1.98 -26.52 14.83
CA GLY A 791 -1.30 -27.16 15.95
C GLY A 791 -1.61 -28.64 16.02
N PHE A 792 -0.59 -29.47 16.23
CA PHE A 792 -0.71 -30.92 16.40
C PHE A 792 0.00 -31.40 17.66
N ILE A 793 -0.55 -32.44 18.29
CA ILE A 793 0.00 -33.11 19.48
C ILE A 793 0.46 -34.53 19.15
N GLN A 794 1.52 -35.00 19.83
CA GLN A 794 1.90 -36.41 19.88
C GLN A 794 1.35 -37.09 21.15
N ASN A 795 1.01 -38.38 21.04
CA ASN A 795 0.23 -39.16 22.00
C ASN A 795 0.94 -39.43 23.36
N PRO A 796 0.35 -39.07 24.52
CA PRO A 796 0.79 -39.56 25.84
C PRO A 796 -0.15 -40.63 26.42
N THR A 797 0.29 -41.89 26.39
CA THR A 797 -0.25 -43.06 27.15
C THR A 797 -1.73 -43.48 27.06
N ARG A 798 -1.91 -44.78 26.78
CA ARG A 798 -3.13 -45.61 26.86
C ARG A 798 -3.86 -45.54 28.22
N LEU A 799 -5.17 -45.86 28.23
CA LEU A 799 -6.05 -45.84 29.41
C LEU A 799 -5.41 -46.38 30.70
N ARG A 800 -5.46 -45.54 31.74
CA ARG A 800 -4.98 -45.83 33.10
C ARG A 800 -6.16 -45.86 34.06
N LEU A 801 -6.77 -47.04 34.19
CA LEU A 801 -7.76 -47.33 35.22
C LEU A 801 -7.13 -47.14 36.62
N GLU A 802 -7.77 -46.34 37.46
CA GLU A 802 -7.35 -46.16 38.85
C GLU A 802 -7.97 -47.20 39.76
N SER A 803 -9.29 -47.38 39.67
CA SER A 803 -10.07 -48.26 40.54
C SER A 803 -11.22 -48.93 39.82
N PHE A 804 -11.56 -50.14 40.25
CA PHE A 804 -12.82 -50.82 39.91
C PHE A 804 -13.29 -51.64 41.13
N SER A 805 -14.56 -51.48 41.49
CA SER A 805 -15.17 -52.05 42.70
C SER A 805 -16.61 -52.49 42.48
N ALA A 806 -17.07 -53.43 43.32
CA ALA A 806 -18.42 -53.98 43.29
C ALA A 806 -19.02 -53.99 44.71
N THR A 807 -20.01 -53.14 44.96
CA THR A 807 -20.60 -52.89 46.29
C THR A 807 -22.01 -53.47 46.35
N PRO A 808 -22.33 -54.41 47.26
CA PRO A 808 -23.68 -54.92 47.40
C PRO A 808 -24.62 -53.86 48.01
N THR A 809 -25.85 -53.77 47.48
CA THR A 809 -26.90 -52.85 47.95
C THR A 809 -28.24 -53.60 48.06
N ASP A 810 -29.25 -52.98 48.67
CA ASP A 810 -30.61 -53.54 48.73
C ASP A 810 -31.28 -53.70 47.34
N ALA A 811 -30.74 -53.03 46.31
CA ALA A 811 -31.27 -53.02 44.95
C ALA A 811 -30.46 -53.87 43.93
N GLY A 812 -29.36 -54.49 44.36
CA GLY A 812 -28.46 -55.25 43.48
C GLY A 812 -27.00 -55.13 43.88
N VAL A 813 -26.10 -55.06 42.89
CA VAL A 813 -24.68 -54.72 43.12
C VAL A 813 -24.33 -53.47 42.31
N GLU A 814 -23.86 -52.42 42.98
CA GLU A 814 -23.37 -51.21 42.34
C GLU A 814 -21.91 -51.40 41.93
N LEU A 815 -21.61 -51.16 40.65
CA LEU A 815 -20.30 -51.29 40.05
C LEU A 815 -19.75 -49.89 39.78
N TYR A 816 -18.66 -49.54 40.44
CA TYR A 816 -18.01 -48.22 40.31
C TYR A 816 -16.60 -48.38 39.75
N TRP A 817 -16.22 -47.55 38.79
CA TRP A 817 -14.84 -47.42 38.31
C TRP A 817 -14.44 -45.97 38.04
N SER A 818 -13.15 -45.70 38.21
CA SER A 818 -12.52 -44.42 37.88
C SER A 818 -11.31 -44.62 36.97
N THR A 819 -11.18 -43.77 35.96
CA THR A 819 -10.06 -43.70 35.02
C THR A 819 -9.32 -42.39 35.26
N SER A 820 -8.01 -42.38 35.03
CA SER A 820 -7.19 -41.16 35.09
C SER A 820 -6.94 -40.53 33.71
N ALA A 821 -7.06 -41.33 32.63
CA ALA A 821 -7.04 -40.90 31.23
C ALA A 821 -7.85 -41.91 30.37
N GLU A 822 -8.47 -41.45 29.28
CA GLU A 822 -9.28 -42.27 28.34
C GLU A 822 -8.84 -42.06 26.88
N VAL A 823 -7.53 -42.17 26.66
CA VAL A 823 -6.91 -42.07 25.33
C VAL A 823 -7.23 -43.33 24.50
N ASP A 824 -7.77 -43.09 23.30
CA ASP A 824 -8.32 -44.09 22.36
C ASP A 824 -9.47 -44.98 22.88
N THR A 825 -10.05 -44.67 24.04
CA THR A 825 -11.23 -45.40 24.54
C THR A 825 -12.48 -45.02 23.73
N TRP A 826 -13.29 -46.02 23.37
CA TRP A 826 -14.63 -45.85 22.80
C TRP A 826 -15.71 -46.03 23.88
N GLY A 827 -15.52 -46.98 24.78
CA GLY A 827 -16.39 -47.20 25.93
C GLY A 827 -16.16 -48.54 26.62
N PHE A 828 -17.12 -48.94 27.46
CA PHE A 828 -17.00 -50.07 28.36
C PHE A 828 -18.15 -51.07 28.27
N HIS A 829 -17.84 -52.33 28.55
CA HIS A 829 -18.79 -53.41 28.82
C HIS A 829 -18.53 -54.02 30.19
N LEU A 830 -19.58 -54.51 30.84
CA LEU A 830 -19.50 -55.19 32.14
C LEU A 830 -19.88 -56.66 31.99
N TYR A 831 -19.10 -57.53 32.62
CA TYR A 831 -19.28 -58.99 32.64
C TYR A 831 -19.42 -59.48 34.09
N ARG A 832 -20.19 -60.54 34.33
CA ARG A 832 -20.51 -61.09 35.66
C ARG A 832 -20.43 -62.62 35.71
N SER A 833 -19.69 -63.14 36.69
CA SER A 833 -19.65 -64.56 37.08
C SER A 833 -20.27 -64.77 38.46
N THR A 834 -20.72 -66.01 38.74
CA THR A 834 -21.09 -66.48 40.08
C THR A 834 -20.10 -67.50 40.67
N THR A 835 -19.10 -67.92 39.90
CA THR A 835 -18.05 -68.86 40.33
C THR A 835 -16.72 -68.15 40.59
N GLY A 836 -16.46 -67.03 39.90
CA GLY A 836 -15.17 -66.33 39.88
C GLY A 836 -14.28 -66.72 38.70
N ASP A 837 -14.72 -67.65 37.85
CA ASP A 837 -14.10 -67.88 36.54
C ASP A 837 -14.44 -66.70 35.58
N ARG A 838 -13.54 -66.42 34.65
CA ARG A 838 -13.81 -65.49 33.54
C ARG A 838 -14.56 -66.19 32.40
N GLY A 839 -14.41 -67.50 32.26
CA GLY A 839 -15.00 -68.32 31.20
C GLY A 839 -16.52 -68.51 31.29
N ASP A 840 -17.12 -68.42 32.49
CA ASP A 840 -18.58 -68.43 32.68
C ASP A 840 -19.18 -67.01 32.80
N ALA A 841 -18.35 -65.96 32.77
CA ALA A 841 -18.80 -64.59 33.00
C ALA A 841 -19.61 -64.05 31.81
N GLN A 842 -20.88 -63.72 32.06
CA GLN A 842 -21.83 -63.24 31.05
C GLN A 842 -21.83 -61.71 30.98
N ARG A 843 -21.92 -61.12 29.78
CA ARG A 843 -22.05 -59.66 29.62
C ARG A 843 -23.41 -59.18 30.13
N ILE A 844 -23.41 -58.27 31.09
CA ILE A 844 -24.65 -57.71 31.70
C ILE A 844 -25.07 -56.39 31.04
N THR A 845 -24.12 -55.66 30.43
CA THR A 845 -24.42 -54.48 29.61
C THR A 845 -24.88 -54.90 28.21
N THR A 846 -26.10 -54.52 27.83
CA THR A 846 -26.67 -54.80 26.49
C THR A 846 -26.08 -53.89 25.41
N GLN A 847 -25.74 -52.65 25.76
CA GLN A 847 -25.06 -51.67 24.91
C GLN A 847 -23.65 -51.36 25.44
N LEU A 848 -22.85 -50.62 24.67
CA LEU A 848 -21.58 -50.05 25.13
C LEU A 848 -21.88 -48.85 26.04
N ILE A 849 -21.22 -48.76 27.19
CA ILE A 849 -21.25 -47.55 28.05
C ILE A 849 -20.21 -46.59 27.46
N PRO A 850 -20.59 -45.44 26.86
CA PRO A 850 -19.63 -44.59 26.16
C PRO A 850 -18.56 -44.01 27.10
N ALA A 851 -17.35 -43.83 26.57
CA ALA A 851 -16.29 -43.07 27.23
C ALA A 851 -16.75 -41.62 27.48
N GLN A 852 -16.36 -41.07 28.64
CA GLN A 852 -16.72 -39.71 29.08
C GLN A 852 -15.48 -38.84 29.34
N GLY A 853 -14.32 -39.46 29.56
CA GLY A 853 -13.02 -38.79 29.57
C GLY A 853 -12.67 -38.22 28.19
N ARG A 854 -11.72 -37.28 28.17
CA ARG A 854 -11.30 -36.56 26.97
C ARG A 854 -9.80 -36.32 27.01
N GLY A 855 -9.07 -36.85 26.02
CA GLY A 855 -7.62 -36.74 25.95
C GLY A 855 -6.94 -37.33 27.19
N GLN A 856 -6.06 -36.54 27.82
CA GLN A 856 -5.43 -36.89 29.09
C GLN A 856 -6.41 -37.03 30.28
N GLY A 857 -7.62 -36.47 30.20
CA GLY A 857 -8.58 -36.47 31.31
C GLY A 857 -9.43 -37.75 31.38
N GLY A 858 -9.40 -38.43 32.53
CA GLY A 858 -10.29 -39.56 32.84
C GLY A 858 -11.68 -39.15 33.36
N ALA A 859 -12.46 -40.15 33.77
CA ALA A 859 -13.84 -40.01 34.23
C ALA A 859 -14.19 -41.03 35.34
N SER A 860 -15.39 -40.89 35.92
CA SER A 860 -15.92 -41.77 36.97
C SER A 860 -17.32 -42.27 36.60
N TYR A 861 -17.58 -43.54 36.87
CA TYR A 861 -18.79 -44.23 36.42
C TYR A 861 -19.41 -45.04 37.56
N SER A 862 -20.74 -45.11 37.60
CA SER A 862 -21.49 -46.10 38.37
C SER A 862 -22.48 -46.84 37.46
N TRP A 863 -22.68 -48.13 37.70
CA TRP A 863 -23.66 -48.96 37.02
C TRP A 863 -24.27 -50.00 37.97
N LEU A 864 -25.59 -50.08 38.07
CA LEU A 864 -26.29 -50.96 39.03
C LEU A 864 -26.74 -52.28 38.39
N ASP A 865 -26.17 -53.40 38.85
CA ASP A 865 -26.62 -54.75 38.51
C ASP A 865 -27.85 -55.15 39.33
N THR A 866 -29.03 -54.78 38.84
CA THR A 866 -30.34 -55.20 39.38
C THR A 866 -30.65 -56.69 39.13
N GLY A 867 -29.81 -57.40 38.37
CA GLY A 867 -29.89 -58.86 38.18
C GLY A 867 -29.14 -59.66 39.24
N ALA A 868 -28.41 -59.01 40.15
CA ALA A 868 -27.74 -59.67 41.27
C ALA A 868 -28.73 -59.96 42.41
N THR A 869 -28.71 -61.18 42.95
CA THR A 869 -29.52 -61.55 44.11
C THR A 869 -28.83 -61.10 45.40
N PRO A 870 -29.48 -60.33 46.29
CA PRO A 870 -28.91 -59.92 47.57
C PRO A 870 -28.39 -61.10 48.40
N GLY A 871 -27.24 -60.92 49.05
CA GLY A 871 -26.60 -61.94 49.89
C GLY A 871 -25.81 -63.02 49.12
N ARG A 872 -25.80 -63.02 47.79
CA ARG A 872 -24.94 -63.90 46.97
C ARG A 872 -23.69 -63.14 46.51
N THR A 873 -22.53 -63.80 46.56
CA THR A 873 -21.27 -63.25 46.02
C THR A 873 -21.24 -63.32 44.49
N TYR A 874 -20.79 -62.23 43.87
CA TYR A 874 -20.61 -62.09 42.43
C TYR A 874 -19.22 -61.51 42.11
N TYR A 875 -18.71 -61.83 40.92
CA TYR A 875 -17.42 -61.38 40.40
C TYR A 875 -17.64 -60.65 39.07
N TYR A 876 -16.97 -59.53 38.86
CA TYR A 876 -17.22 -58.63 37.73
C TYR A 876 -15.95 -58.23 37.00
N TRP A 877 -16.02 -58.13 35.67
CA TRP A 877 -14.96 -57.60 34.82
C TRP A 877 -15.47 -56.39 34.04
N LEU A 878 -14.62 -55.37 33.97
CA LEU A 878 -14.76 -54.22 33.09
C LEU A 878 -13.93 -54.51 31.83
N GLN A 879 -14.60 -54.62 30.69
CA GLN A 879 -13.93 -54.65 29.38
C GLN A 879 -13.97 -53.25 28.77
N GLU A 880 -12.81 -52.68 28.52
CA GLU A 880 -12.64 -51.49 27.69
C GLU A 880 -12.66 -51.89 26.21
N VAL A 881 -13.30 -51.09 25.36
CA VAL A 881 -13.20 -51.16 23.90
C VAL A 881 -12.46 -49.92 23.40
N GLU A 882 -11.36 -50.12 22.69
CA GLU A 882 -10.60 -49.05 22.01
C GLU A 882 -11.28 -48.70 20.68
N ARG A 883 -11.14 -47.47 20.16
CA ARG A 883 -11.79 -47.05 18.89
C ARG A 883 -11.23 -47.82 17.69
N ASN A 884 -10.00 -48.30 17.80
CA ASN A 884 -9.36 -49.19 16.83
C ASN A 884 -9.95 -50.63 16.81
N GLY A 885 -10.84 -50.98 17.77
CA GLY A 885 -11.51 -52.28 17.86
C GLY A 885 -10.85 -53.32 18.79
N ASN A 886 -9.66 -53.04 19.33
CA ASN A 886 -9.06 -53.84 20.40
C ASN A 886 -9.87 -53.73 21.70
N THR A 887 -9.62 -54.64 22.64
CA THR A 887 -10.20 -54.58 23.99
C THR A 887 -9.18 -54.85 25.07
N ASN A 888 -9.31 -54.15 26.21
CA ASN A 888 -8.57 -54.42 27.45
C ASN A 888 -9.55 -54.90 28.53
N GLU A 889 -9.07 -55.65 29.53
CA GLU A 889 -9.96 -56.17 30.58
C GLU A 889 -9.36 -56.03 31.98
N TYR A 890 -10.22 -55.63 32.92
CA TYR A 890 -9.88 -55.25 34.28
C TYR A 890 -10.81 -55.95 35.28
N GLY A 891 -10.23 -56.65 36.26
CA GLY A 891 -10.97 -57.41 37.26
C GLY A 891 -10.27 -58.71 37.67
N PRO A 892 -10.98 -59.62 38.38
CA PRO A 892 -12.34 -59.44 38.86
C PRO A 892 -12.43 -58.46 40.05
N ALA A 893 -13.37 -57.52 40.01
CA ALA A 893 -13.92 -56.92 41.23
C ALA A 893 -14.94 -57.89 41.84
N SER A 894 -15.12 -57.90 43.17
CA SER A 894 -16.12 -58.78 43.81
C SER A 894 -16.70 -58.15 45.08
N THR A 895 -17.92 -58.56 45.43
CA THR A 895 -18.66 -58.05 46.61
C THR A 895 -17.99 -58.33 47.95
N ASN A 896 -16.90 -59.10 47.97
CA ASN A 896 -16.21 -59.58 49.17
C ASN A 896 -14.74 -59.12 49.23
N GLN A 897 -14.27 -58.26 48.31
CA GLN A 897 -12.88 -57.76 48.28
C GLN A 897 -12.82 -56.23 48.06
N PRO A 898 -11.75 -55.57 48.54
CA PRO A 898 -11.52 -54.14 48.27
C PRO A 898 -11.27 -53.87 46.78
N ALA A 899 -11.40 -52.60 46.38
CA ALA A 899 -11.30 -52.16 44.99
C ALA A 899 -9.97 -52.58 44.32
N VAL A 900 -10.07 -53.04 43.07
CA VAL A 900 -8.92 -53.49 42.28
C VAL A 900 -8.16 -52.27 41.73
N THR A 901 -7.08 -51.91 42.40
CA THR A 901 -6.10 -50.90 41.94
C THR A 901 -5.04 -51.57 41.06
N ARG A 902 -5.01 -51.25 39.76
CA ARG A 902 -4.00 -51.73 38.81
C ARG A 902 -3.26 -50.58 38.13
N GLN A 903 -2.41 -49.89 38.89
CA GLN A 903 -1.47 -48.93 38.32
C GLN A 903 -0.38 -49.65 37.50
N ARG A 904 -0.60 -49.82 36.19
CA ARG A 904 0.47 -50.11 35.24
C ARG A 904 1.14 -48.80 34.85
N PHE A 905 2.39 -48.63 35.27
CA PHE A 905 3.26 -47.56 34.75
C PHE A 905 3.89 -48.03 33.44
N TYR A 906 3.67 -47.27 32.37
CA TYR A 906 4.52 -47.31 31.18
C TYR A 906 5.38 -46.05 31.21
N LEU A 907 6.70 -46.21 31.21
CA LEU A 907 7.61 -45.10 30.97
C LEU A 907 7.60 -44.78 29.46
N PRO A 908 7.64 -43.50 29.06
CA PRO A 908 7.79 -43.14 27.66
C PRO A 908 9.13 -43.67 27.13
N PHE A 909 9.11 -44.19 25.89
CA PHE A 909 10.30 -44.74 25.25
C PHE A 909 11.16 -43.58 24.71
N VAL A 910 12.05 -43.05 25.54
CA VAL A 910 13.00 -42.00 25.13
C VAL A 910 14.02 -42.62 24.17
N TRP A 911 13.84 -42.37 22.87
CA TRP A 911 14.90 -42.57 21.89
C TRP A 911 16.00 -41.51 22.07
N ARG A 912 17.21 -41.86 21.61
CA ARG A 912 18.41 -41.01 21.58
C ARG A 912 18.79 -40.72 20.14
#